data_AF-W4UT79-F1
#
_entry.id   AF-W4UT79-F1
#
_cell.length_a   1.000
_cell.length_b   1.000
_cell.length_c   1.000
_cell.angle_alpha   90.00
_cell.angle_beta   90.00
_cell.angle_gamma   90.00
#
_symmetry.space_group_name_H-M   'P 1'
#
loop_
_entity.id
_entity.type
_entity.pdbx_description
1 polymer ?
#
loop_
_entity_poly.entity_id
_entity_poly.type
_entity_poly.pdbx_seq_one_letter_code
_entity_poly.pdbx_strand_id
1 'polypeptide(L)'
;MIETLLNINDKYMKCKVRKLGWIVFILIYPLNLSAQEAERKIAYDNYRQYETAAQQVSDPAKEASIQLFRKYFSEYSERISKNLQLELEKYIQLLRTDGSFSDLSDSNAGKALKGNEADSGGSITDALNRIWTISEAFREGKLTVEQNSDLWDKCQKAILRYGNMEISRPNTWVRFHASCFAIPTAAVNIYFCHLKQMENVEQGCVKDEQLTAVCDMLKMLALQAWTQPFRNDDTDQNVVQLERFRNHVWWVGGNALGYRSLLPVAFMFRSIPMVDLLAEVCQKAISVTSQNTYDDSLWNEGFTADGAGWGHGKQCLIWGYPIDGTLNALNMLSLLKKSPWERKLTRENVDALFNYFRGSNYYYYKGYTLPCLDRNSMSYKPDGSVIRYNGMLKQLLDNWSDCFSESELQEIKQLYAEVRTKTILMKDYSSLYNGTRWFFNNDDLIKKNDRYHIIVNMSSSRCDGIESAIGFADSYNFYTTDGITLFQKDGNEYGKALGAYDVTAFPGVTAREGMDRLIPVTNWRGYCSKYNFAAAATRGGENAVAGYIFEKMNASDKEGVNDRGDNHGKNEILYGVKAYKSYFMFGDYMVALGAGITNKHPEIAGNIRTSIEQTEKTGKVYVNKGKGIEWIVQQGKFAYSAFPAYSRKVHYTCETKKTNWMKMNSSNQNNKDLPGQVDIFRMWIDHGPKPINESYGYVVYAGEGLPAERYPFEVLRNDTLVQVFRLQKVK
;
A
#
# COMPACT_ATOMS: atom_id res chain seq x y z
N MET A 1 49.38 8.58 -47.24
CA MET A 1 48.80 8.89 -48.56
C MET A 1 47.36 8.37 -48.64
N ILE A 2 46.54 8.73 -47.65
CA ILE A 2 45.09 8.48 -47.59
C ILE A 2 44.52 9.76 -46.98
N GLU A 3 44.62 10.85 -47.74
CA GLU A 3 44.10 12.17 -47.35
C GLU A 3 43.41 12.85 -48.54
N THR A 4 43.00 12.08 -49.56
CA THR A 4 42.47 12.64 -50.82
C THR A 4 41.27 11.87 -51.39
N LEU A 5 40.49 11.17 -50.55
CA LEU A 5 39.27 10.47 -50.99
C LEU A 5 38.02 10.72 -50.12
N LEU A 6 38.08 11.57 -49.10
CA LEU A 6 36.94 11.86 -48.21
C LEU A 6 36.22 13.19 -48.48
N ASN A 7 36.58 13.93 -49.52
CA ASN A 7 36.08 15.31 -49.72
C ASN A 7 35.04 15.50 -50.84
N ILE A 8 34.44 14.43 -51.37
CA ILE A 8 33.42 14.54 -52.44
C ILE A 8 32.02 14.03 -52.04
N ASN A 9 31.85 13.36 -50.87
CA ASN A 9 30.52 12.85 -50.47
C ASN A 9 29.74 13.74 -49.46
N ASP A 10 30.35 14.76 -48.87
CA ASP A 10 29.72 15.50 -47.76
C ASP A 10 28.85 16.70 -48.21
N LYS A 11 28.99 17.14 -49.47
CA LYS A 11 28.16 18.23 -50.04
C LYS A 11 26.81 17.77 -50.60
N TYR A 12 26.65 16.50 -50.96
CA TYR A 12 25.38 15.95 -51.47
C TYR A 12 24.44 15.43 -50.37
N MET A 13 24.96 15.08 -49.18
CA MET A 13 24.14 14.63 -48.04
C MET A 13 23.53 15.78 -47.21
N LYS A 14 24.19 16.93 -47.11
CA LYS A 14 23.71 18.06 -46.30
C LYS A 14 22.47 18.78 -46.85
N CYS A 15 22.14 18.60 -48.15
CA CYS A 15 20.94 19.19 -48.74
C CYS A 15 19.67 18.31 -48.60
N LYS A 16 19.83 16.97 -48.43
CA LYS A 16 18.70 16.05 -48.17
C LYS A 16 18.32 15.95 -46.69
N VAL A 17 19.29 16.04 -45.77
CA VAL A 17 19.03 15.95 -44.32
C VAL A 17 18.27 17.17 -43.77
N ARG A 18 18.49 18.36 -44.35
CA ARG A 18 17.67 19.54 -44.01
C ARG A 18 16.23 19.42 -44.51
N LYS A 19 15.97 18.86 -45.70
CA LYS A 19 14.58 18.63 -46.15
C LYS A 19 13.88 17.52 -45.35
N LEU A 20 14.59 16.48 -44.91
CA LEU A 20 14.01 15.43 -44.05
C LEU A 20 13.66 15.94 -42.65
N GLY A 21 14.51 16.77 -42.04
CA GLY A 21 14.24 17.37 -40.72
C GLY A 21 13.04 18.31 -40.71
N TRP A 22 12.80 19.05 -41.80
CA TRP A 22 11.60 19.88 -41.95
C TRP A 22 10.35 19.05 -42.28
N ILE A 23 10.46 17.95 -43.05
CA ILE A 23 9.33 17.06 -43.34
C ILE A 23 8.92 16.25 -42.09
N VAL A 24 9.87 15.84 -41.24
CA VAL A 24 9.58 15.19 -39.95
C VAL A 24 8.95 16.18 -38.96
N PHE A 25 9.41 17.45 -38.91
CA PHE A 25 8.74 18.50 -38.12
C PHE A 25 7.32 18.82 -38.65
N ILE A 26 7.12 18.84 -39.96
CA ILE A 26 5.82 19.10 -40.60
C ILE A 26 4.85 17.91 -40.50
N LEU A 27 5.34 16.69 -40.24
CA LEU A 27 4.47 15.52 -39.99
C LEU A 27 4.16 15.34 -38.50
N ILE A 28 5.11 15.62 -37.59
CA ILE A 28 4.91 15.47 -36.14
C ILE A 28 3.97 16.55 -35.57
N TYR A 29 3.99 17.78 -36.11
CA TYR A 29 3.13 18.87 -35.65
C TYR A 29 1.62 18.63 -35.90
N PRO A 30 1.17 18.26 -37.12
CA PRO A 30 -0.24 17.93 -37.37
C PRO A 30 -0.68 16.63 -36.69
N LEU A 31 0.22 15.66 -36.48
CA LEU A 31 -0.10 14.44 -35.71
C LEU A 31 -0.39 14.75 -34.24
N ASN A 32 0.39 15.62 -33.60
CA ASN A 32 0.15 16.02 -32.20
C ASN A 32 -1.13 16.87 -32.05
N LEU A 33 -1.40 17.79 -32.97
CA LEU A 33 -2.65 18.55 -33.00
C LEU A 33 -3.87 17.65 -33.23
N SER A 34 -3.77 16.69 -34.16
CA SER A 34 -4.83 15.70 -34.42
C SER A 34 -5.06 14.77 -33.23
N ALA A 35 -4.02 14.38 -32.50
CA ALA A 35 -4.13 13.54 -31.31
C ALA A 35 -4.77 14.30 -30.13
N GLN A 36 -4.40 15.57 -29.92
CA GLN A 36 -5.04 16.42 -28.91
C GLN A 36 -6.53 16.65 -29.21
N GLU A 37 -6.89 16.81 -30.47
CA GLU A 37 -8.29 16.94 -30.89
C GLU A 37 -9.07 15.63 -30.70
N ALA A 38 -8.43 14.48 -30.91
CA ALA A 38 -9.03 13.17 -30.64
C ALA A 38 -9.35 12.98 -29.14
N GLU A 39 -8.41 13.32 -28.24
CA GLU A 39 -8.62 13.22 -26.79
C GLU A 39 -9.76 14.15 -26.31
N ARG A 40 -9.83 15.37 -26.84
CA ARG A 40 -10.95 16.30 -26.57
C ARG A 40 -12.28 15.71 -27.00
N LYS A 41 -12.33 15.16 -28.22
CA LYS A 41 -13.53 14.53 -28.75
C LYS A 41 -13.97 13.36 -27.88
N ILE A 42 -13.03 12.51 -27.45
CA ILE A 42 -13.30 11.38 -26.55
C ILE A 42 -13.87 11.88 -25.21
N ALA A 43 -13.31 12.93 -24.61
CA ALA A 43 -13.82 13.49 -23.36
C ALA A 43 -15.25 14.01 -23.51
N TYR A 44 -15.54 14.72 -24.61
CA TYR A 44 -16.87 15.24 -24.92
C TYR A 44 -17.87 14.11 -25.19
N ASP A 45 -17.53 13.16 -26.06
CA ASP A 45 -18.39 12.03 -26.42
C ASP A 45 -18.76 11.20 -25.17
N ASN A 46 -17.78 10.90 -24.30
CA ASN A 46 -18.01 10.19 -23.04
C ASN A 46 -18.97 10.97 -22.14
N TYR A 47 -18.72 12.27 -21.93
CA TYR A 47 -19.62 13.11 -21.13
C TYR A 47 -21.06 13.05 -21.66
N ARG A 48 -21.27 13.24 -22.96
CA ARG A 48 -22.61 13.19 -23.58
C ARG A 48 -23.25 11.81 -23.47
N GLN A 49 -22.47 10.74 -23.61
CA GLN A 49 -22.95 9.37 -23.44
C GLN A 49 -23.55 9.16 -22.05
N TYR A 50 -22.81 9.49 -20.98
CA TYR A 50 -23.30 9.25 -19.62
C TYR A 50 -24.38 10.24 -19.17
N GLU A 51 -24.39 11.46 -19.71
CA GLU A 51 -25.51 12.39 -19.49
C GLU A 51 -26.80 11.85 -20.15
N THR A 52 -26.70 11.34 -21.38
CA THR A 52 -27.86 10.74 -22.06
C THR A 52 -28.32 9.47 -21.35
N ALA A 53 -27.40 8.60 -20.93
CA ALA A 53 -27.72 7.37 -20.21
C ALA A 53 -28.42 7.67 -18.86
N ALA A 54 -28.02 8.73 -18.15
CA ALA A 54 -28.68 9.14 -16.91
C ALA A 54 -30.16 9.51 -17.11
N GLN A 55 -30.53 10.03 -18.29
CA GLN A 55 -31.90 10.42 -18.62
C GLN A 55 -32.79 9.22 -19.05
N GLN A 56 -32.18 8.07 -19.35
CA GLN A 56 -32.92 6.88 -19.82
C GLN A 56 -33.56 6.07 -18.69
N VAL A 57 -33.13 6.29 -17.44
CA VAL A 57 -33.65 5.59 -16.26
C VAL A 57 -34.35 6.59 -15.37
N SER A 58 -35.61 6.32 -15.04
CA SER A 58 -36.43 7.17 -14.18
C SER A 58 -37.00 6.37 -13.02
N ASP A 59 -36.92 6.95 -11.83
CA ASP A 59 -37.54 6.46 -10.60
C ASP A 59 -37.82 7.68 -9.71
N PRO A 60 -39.09 8.01 -9.42
CA PRO A 60 -39.43 9.24 -8.71
C PRO A 60 -38.79 9.36 -7.31
N ALA A 61 -38.64 8.25 -6.59
CA ALA A 61 -38.07 8.26 -5.24
C ALA A 61 -36.56 8.50 -5.28
N LYS A 62 -35.87 7.85 -6.24
CA LYS A 62 -34.44 8.04 -6.48
C LYS A 62 -34.13 9.43 -7.02
N GLU A 63 -34.93 9.96 -7.94
CA GLU A 63 -34.80 11.32 -8.46
C GLU A 63 -34.95 12.38 -7.37
N ALA A 64 -35.94 12.24 -6.49
CA ALA A 64 -36.11 13.10 -5.32
C ALA A 64 -34.90 13.03 -4.38
N SER A 65 -34.39 11.82 -4.14
CA SER A 65 -33.19 11.61 -3.31
C SER A 65 -31.92 12.19 -3.94
N ILE A 66 -31.77 12.12 -5.28
CA ILE A 66 -30.69 12.79 -6.00
C ILE A 66 -30.73 14.30 -5.74
N GLN A 67 -31.90 14.94 -5.71
CA GLN A 67 -31.99 16.37 -5.39
C GLN A 67 -31.49 16.66 -3.97
N LEU A 68 -31.85 15.82 -3.00
CA LEU A 68 -31.39 15.97 -1.61
C LEU A 68 -29.86 15.84 -1.52
N PHE A 69 -29.26 14.85 -2.20
CA PHE A 69 -27.80 14.69 -2.21
C PHE A 69 -27.09 15.80 -2.95
N ARG A 70 -27.63 16.29 -4.08
CA ARG A 70 -27.07 17.46 -4.77
C ARG A 70 -27.07 18.69 -3.87
N LYS A 71 -28.17 18.92 -3.15
CA LYS A 71 -28.24 19.97 -2.13
C LYS A 71 -27.19 19.75 -1.04
N TYR A 72 -27.07 18.53 -0.51
CA TYR A 72 -26.04 18.19 0.48
C TYR A 72 -24.64 18.54 -0.01
N PHE A 73 -24.23 18.13 -1.22
CA PHE A 73 -22.90 18.45 -1.75
C PHE A 73 -22.73 19.94 -2.11
N SER A 74 -23.82 20.69 -2.29
CA SER A 74 -23.76 22.14 -2.41
C SER A 74 -23.44 22.84 -1.10
N GLU A 75 -23.80 22.24 0.04
CA GLU A 75 -23.58 22.77 1.40
C GLU A 75 -22.28 22.23 2.01
N TYR A 76 -21.90 21.00 1.67
CA TYR A 76 -20.74 20.30 2.23
C TYR A 76 -19.78 19.87 1.13
N SER A 77 -18.52 20.22 1.32
CA SER A 77 -17.47 19.83 0.38
C SER A 77 -17.10 18.37 0.49
N GLU A 78 -16.91 17.73 -0.66
CA GLU A 78 -16.29 16.41 -0.72
C GLU A 78 -14.79 16.57 -0.45
N ARG A 79 -14.33 16.13 0.73
CA ARG A 79 -12.91 15.99 1.10
C ARG A 79 -12.10 17.29 1.08
N ILE A 80 -12.56 18.35 1.77
CA ILE A 80 -11.72 19.55 2.01
C ILE A 80 -10.39 19.16 2.67
N SER A 81 -9.30 19.54 2.02
CA SER A 81 -7.98 19.61 2.66
C SER A 81 -7.95 20.78 3.63
N LYS A 82 -7.51 20.54 4.88
CA LYS A 82 -7.40 21.56 5.94
C LYS A 82 -6.56 22.79 5.54
N ASN A 83 -5.73 22.69 4.51
CA ASN A 83 -4.84 23.76 4.07
C ASN A 83 -5.47 24.69 3.00
N LEU A 84 -6.62 24.34 2.41
CA LEU A 84 -7.23 25.12 1.31
C LEU A 84 -7.70 26.52 1.76
N GLN A 85 -8.01 26.73 3.05
CA GLN A 85 -8.55 28.00 3.55
C GLN A 85 -7.49 29.07 3.87
N LEU A 86 -6.21 28.71 3.99
CA LEU A 86 -5.15 29.64 4.44
C LEU A 86 -4.60 30.55 3.32
N GLU A 87 -4.96 30.30 2.05
CA GLU A 87 -4.31 30.92 0.89
C GLU A 87 -5.30 31.64 -0.06
N LEU A 88 -6.56 31.85 0.36
CA LEU A 88 -7.63 32.42 -0.49
C LEU A 88 -7.24 33.76 -1.13
N GLU A 89 -6.82 34.74 -0.32
CA GLU A 89 -6.47 36.09 -0.80
C GLU A 89 -5.32 36.06 -1.81
N LYS A 90 -4.32 35.24 -1.54
CA LYS A 90 -3.18 35.03 -2.46
C LYS A 90 -3.66 34.48 -3.80
N TYR A 91 -4.53 33.47 -3.81
CA TYR A 91 -5.02 32.90 -5.06
C TYR A 91 -5.87 33.88 -5.86
N ILE A 92 -6.68 34.71 -5.19
CA ILE A 92 -7.43 35.81 -5.84
C ILE A 92 -6.47 36.80 -6.51
N GLN A 93 -5.40 37.22 -5.82
CA GLN A 93 -4.42 38.16 -6.36
C GLN A 93 -3.62 37.60 -7.54
N LEU A 94 -3.35 36.29 -7.53
CA LEU A 94 -2.59 35.64 -8.59
C LEU A 94 -3.41 35.41 -9.86
N LEU A 95 -4.74 35.34 -9.77
CA LEU A 95 -5.65 35.05 -10.86
C LEU A 95 -5.85 36.26 -11.79
N ARG A 96 -5.42 36.13 -13.05
CA ARG A 96 -5.49 37.17 -14.09
C ARG A 96 -6.81 37.17 -14.85
N THR A 97 -7.06 38.25 -15.59
CA THR A 97 -8.27 38.48 -16.41
C THR A 97 -8.47 37.47 -17.54
N ASP A 98 -7.40 36.81 -17.99
CA ASP A 98 -7.42 35.76 -19.01
C ASP A 98 -7.60 34.34 -18.43
N GLY A 99 -7.82 34.23 -17.12
CA GLY A 99 -7.96 32.95 -16.42
C GLY A 99 -6.65 32.24 -16.09
N SER A 100 -5.48 32.84 -16.37
CA SER A 100 -4.19 32.28 -15.94
C SER A 100 -3.82 32.70 -14.52
N PHE A 101 -3.09 31.85 -13.80
CA PHE A 101 -2.42 32.25 -12.56
C PHE A 101 -1.02 32.79 -12.87
N SER A 102 -0.68 33.95 -12.31
CA SER A 102 0.55 34.67 -12.64
C SER A 102 1.86 33.95 -12.29
N ASP A 103 1.80 33.00 -11.36
CA ASP A 103 2.92 32.17 -10.88
C ASP A 103 2.92 30.75 -11.48
N LEU A 104 1.90 30.38 -12.27
CA LEU A 104 1.84 29.09 -12.95
C LEU A 104 2.20 29.23 -14.42
N SER A 105 2.97 28.26 -14.93
CA SER A 105 3.29 28.17 -16.36
C SER A 105 2.50 27.04 -17.02
N ASP A 106 1.85 27.34 -18.14
CA ASP A 106 1.24 26.33 -19.03
C ASP A 106 2.25 25.30 -19.51
N SER A 107 3.53 25.67 -19.64
CA SER A 107 4.59 24.73 -20.03
C SER A 107 4.80 23.61 -19.02
N ASN A 108 4.26 23.76 -17.79
CA ASN A 108 4.27 22.75 -16.75
C ASN A 108 2.97 21.93 -16.69
N ALA A 109 2.02 22.17 -17.59
CA ALA A 109 0.81 21.37 -17.67
C ALA A 109 1.18 19.93 -18.04
N GLY A 110 0.64 18.94 -17.32
CA GLY A 110 0.90 17.53 -17.63
C GLY A 110 2.29 17.01 -17.20
N LYS A 111 3.06 17.77 -16.40
CA LYS A 111 4.38 17.34 -15.92
C LYS A 111 4.29 16.75 -14.52
N ALA A 112 5.01 15.66 -14.29
CA ALA A 112 5.18 15.06 -12.97
C ALA A 112 5.91 16.02 -12.01
N LEU A 113 5.36 16.19 -10.82
CA LEU A 113 6.02 16.89 -9.72
C LEU A 113 6.70 15.86 -8.81
N LYS A 114 7.90 16.17 -8.33
CA LYS A 114 8.59 15.40 -7.26
C LYS A 114 8.91 13.93 -7.59
N GLY A 115 9.06 13.57 -8.87
CA GLY A 115 9.57 12.26 -9.29
C GLY A 115 8.55 11.11 -9.31
N ASN A 116 7.27 11.38 -9.04
CA ASN A 116 6.20 10.40 -9.25
C ASN A 116 5.56 10.61 -10.63
N GLU A 117 5.93 9.78 -11.60
CA GLU A 117 5.42 9.89 -12.98
C GLU A 117 3.90 9.74 -13.08
N ALA A 118 3.27 8.97 -12.17
CA ALA A 118 1.81 8.81 -12.12
C ALA A 118 1.05 10.06 -11.63
N ASP A 119 1.77 11.06 -11.10
CA ASP A 119 1.23 12.34 -10.64
C ASP A 119 1.56 13.48 -11.62
N SER A 120 1.27 13.24 -12.90
CA SER A 120 1.59 14.19 -13.98
C SER A 120 0.57 15.31 -14.16
N GLY A 121 -0.02 15.86 -13.10
CA GLY A 121 -0.97 16.98 -13.20
C GLY A 121 -0.30 18.32 -13.49
N GLY A 122 0.86 18.56 -12.85
CA GLY A 122 1.61 19.79 -12.96
C GLY A 122 0.74 21.02 -12.65
N SER A 123 0.86 22.07 -13.47
CA SER A 123 0.12 23.31 -13.25
C SER A 123 -1.40 23.20 -13.40
N ILE A 124 -1.93 22.14 -14.03
CA ILE A 124 -3.38 21.91 -14.17
C ILE A 124 -3.99 21.61 -12.80
N THR A 125 -3.43 20.65 -12.08
CA THR A 125 -3.91 20.24 -10.76
C THR A 125 -3.78 21.38 -9.76
N ASP A 126 -2.67 22.13 -9.78
CA ASP A 126 -2.48 23.29 -8.94
C ASP A 126 -3.54 24.37 -9.22
N ALA A 127 -3.80 24.68 -10.48
CA ALA A 127 -4.77 25.69 -10.85
C ALA A 127 -6.21 25.31 -10.44
N LEU A 128 -6.63 24.07 -10.73
CA LEU A 128 -7.98 23.61 -10.37
C LEU A 128 -8.20 23.56 -8.86
N ASN A 129 -7.19 23.17 -8.08
CA ASN A 129 -7.27 23.24 -6.61
C ASN A 129 -7.38 24.69 -6.10
N ARG A 130 -6.70 25.66 -6.73
CA ARG A 130 -6.84 27.09 -6.38
C ARG A 130 -8.22 27.63 -6.73
N ILE A 131 -8.76 27.25 -7.88
CA ILE A 131 -10.13 27.61 -8.29
C ILE A 131 -11.15 27.01 -7.32
N TRP A 132 -10.91 25.76 -6.89
CA TRP A 132 -11.72 25.12 -5.87
C TRP A 132 -11.66 25.89 -4.53
N THR A 133 -10.48 26.28 -4.04
CA THR A 133 -10.36 27.16 -2.86
C THR A 133 -11.20 28.43 -3.00
N ILE A 134 -11.11 29.11 -4.14
CA ILE A 134 -11.89 30.33 -4.39
C ILE A 134 -13.38 30.02 -4.40
N SER A 135 -13.79 28.89 -5.00
CA SER A 135 -15.19 28.45 -5.08
C SER A 135 -15.78 28.07 -3.71
N GLU A 136 -14.98 27.53 -2.78
CA GLU A 136 -15.41 27.30 -1.40
C GLU A 136 -15.79 28.61 -0.70
N ALA A 137 -15.10 29.72 -0.99
CA ALA A 137 -15.46 31.02 -0.41
C ALA A 137 -16.84 31.53 -0.88
N PHE A 138 -17.29 31.13 -2.08
CA PHE A 138 -18.68 31.39 -2.52
C PHE A 138 -19.68 30.52 -1.75
N ARG A 139 -19.38 29.22 -1.58
CA ARG A 139 -20.21 28.31 -0.79
C ARG A 139 -20.36 28.77 0.66
N GLU A 140 -19.27 29.21 1.28
CA GLU A 140 -19.23 29.73 2.65
C GLU A 140 -19.88 31.12 2.80
N GLY A 141 -20.35 31.73 1.70
CA GLY A 141 -20.97 33.06 1.70
C GLY A 141 -20.00 34.23 1.93
N LYS A 142 -18.69 33.99 1.86
CA LYS A 142 -17.66 35.04 1.94
C LYS A 142 -17.58 35.87 0.65
N LEU A 143 -17.93 35.25 -0.48
CA LEU A 143 -18.05 35.87 -1.80
C LEU A 143 -19.46 35.60 -2.35
N THR A 144 -19.95 36.49 -3.21
CA THR A 144 -21.21 36.27 -3.95
C THR A 144 -20.98 36.52 -5.43
N VAL A 145 -21.67 35.76 -6.29
CA VAL A 145 -21.51 35.90 -7.75
C VAL A 145 -21.92 37.29 -8.22
N GLU A 146 -22.90 37.90 -7.56
CA GLU A 146 -23.41 39.24 -7.87
C GLU A 146 -22.40 40.34 -7.50
N GLN A 147 -21.77 40.28 -6.32
CA GLN A 147 -20.81 41.29 -5.87
C GLN A 147 -19.41 41.06 -6.43
N ASN A 148 -19.07 39.81 -6.76
CA ASN A 148 -17.74 39.41 -7.22
C ASN A 148 -17.77 38.89 -8.66
N SER A 149 -18.60 39.50 -9.51
CA SER A 149 -18.81 39.08 -10.90
C SER A 149 -17.52 39.04 -11.74
N ASP A 150 -16.62 40.01 -11.58
CA ASP A 150 -15.30 40.02 -12.23
C ASP A 150 -14.42 38.84 -11.78
N LEU A 151 -14.42 38.53 -10.48
CA LEU A 151 -13.69 37.38 -9.96
C LEU A 151 -14.30 36.06 -10.44
N TRP A 152 -15.63 35.99 -10.51
CA TRP A 152 -16.33 34.82 -11.02
C TRP A 152 -16.04 34.60 -12.52
N ASP A 153 -16.04 35.65 -13.33
CA ASP A 153 -15.65 35.59 -14.74
C ASP A 153 -14.21 35.07 -14.92
N LYS A 154 -13.27 35.57 -14.10
CA LYS A 154 -11.89 35.04 -14.07
C LYS A 154 -11.84 33.55 -13.73
N CYS A 155 -12.64 33.10 -12.77
CA CYS A 155 -12.73 31.68 -12.41
C CYS A 155 -13.27 30.84 -13.56
N GLN A 156 -14.33 31.29 -14.24
CA GLN A 156 -14.89 30.62 -15.42
C GLN A 156 -13.84 30.45 -16.52
N LYS A 157 -13.11 31.52 -16.86
CA LYS A 157 -12.01 31.47 -17.85
C LYS A 157 -10.90 30.53 -17.42
N ALA A 158 -10.57 30.49 -16.13
CA ALA A 158 -9.57 29.58 -15.61
C ALA A 158 -10.00 28.11 -15.70
N ILE A 159 -11.26 27.80 -15.36
CA ILE A 159 -11.84 26.45 -15.52
C ILE A 159 -11.72 25.99 -16.97
N LEU A 160 -12.12 26.85 -17.92
CA LEU A 160 -12.03 26.53 -19.34
C LEU A 160 -10.59 26.38 -19.81
N ARG A 161 -9.67 27.26 -19.38
CA ARG A 161 -8.26 27.21 -19.77
C ARG A 161 -7.58 25.91 -19.34
N TYR A 162 -7.60 25.62 -18.03
CA TYR A 162 -6.93 24.45 -17.49
C TYR A 162 -7.68 23.15 -17.79
N GLY A 163 -9.01 23.21 -17.90
CA GLY A 163 -9.83 22.10 -18.35
C GLY A 163 -9.51 21.69 -19.79
N ASN A 164 -9.40 22.66 -20.72
CA ASN A 164 -8.98 22.38 -22.09
C ASN A 164 -7.59 21.74 -22.16
N MET A 165 -6.64 22.17 -21.31
CA MET A 165 -5.33 21.51 -21.22
C MET A 165 -5.49 20.04 -20.80
N GLU A 166 -6.30 19.77 -19.78
CA GLU A 166 -6.51 18.41 -19.25
C GLU A 166 -7.18 17.45 -20.24
N ILE A 167 -8.25 17.89 -20.91
CA ILE A 167 -8.96 17.03 -21.88
C ILE A 167 -8.18 16.83 -23.19
N SER A 168 -7.11 17.60 -23.42
CA SER A 168 -6.19 17.42 -24.54
C SER A 168 -5.04 16.45 -24.24
N ARG A 169 -4.91 15.98 -23.00
CA ARG A 169 -3.77 15.16 -22.59
C ARG A 169 -3.89 13.74 -23.14
N PRO A 170 -2.77 13.13 -23.60
CA PRO A 170 -2.75 11.73 -23.98
C PRO A 170 -3.24 10.82 -22.85
N ASN A 171 -4.11 9.88 -23.18
CA ASN A 171 -4.62 8.90 -22.24
C ASN A 171 -3.57 7.80 -21.95
N THR A 172 -2.76 8.05 -20.94
CA THR A 172 -1.62 7.20 -20.54
C THR A 172 -1.57 7.05 -19.03
N TRP A 173 -0.94 5.97 -18.54
CA TRP A 173 -0.90 5.65 -17.10
C TRP A 173 -0.31 6.77 -16.22
N VAL A 174 0.55 7.63 -16.77
CA VAL A 174 1.19 8.74 -16.04
C VAL A 174 0.17 9.75 -15.49
N ARG A 175 -1.05 9.80 -16.03
CA ARG A 175 -2.09 10.74 -15.57
C ARG A 175 -2.89 10.23 -14.36
N PHE A 176 -2.62 9.02 -13.89
CA PHE A 176 -3.45 8.29 -12.92
C PHE A 176 -3.83 9.13 -11.68
N HIS A 177 -2.89 9.64 -10.90
CA HIS A 177 -3.23 10.37 -9.67
C HIS A 177 -3.96 11.70 -9.94
N ALA A 178 -3.49 12.44 -10.94
CA ALA A 178 -4.05 13.74 -11.27
C ALA A 178 -5.48 13.61 -11.82
N SER A 179 -5.67 12.81 -12.87
CA SER A 179 -6.91 12.74 -13.65
C SER A 179 -7.96 11.81 -13.04
N CYS A 180 -7.60 10.90 -12.13
CA CYS A 180 -8.58 10.02 -11.46
C CYS A 180 -9.05 10.59 -10.12
N PHE A 181 -8.17 11.30 -9.42
CA PHE A 181 -8.38 11.67 -8.02
C PHE A 181 -8.44 13.19 -7.87
N ALA A 182 -7.34 13.90 -8.12
CA ALA A 182 -7.22 15.31 -7.76
C ALA A 182 -8.13 16.22 -8.62
N ILE A 183 -8.04 16.11 -9.94
CA ILE A 183 -8.80 16.94 -10.88
C ILE A 183 -10.31 16.68 -10.79
N PRO A 184 -10.80 15.42 -10.78
CA PRO A 184 -12.22 15.17 -10.61
C PRO A 184 -12.78 15.68 -9.28
N THR A 185 -12.01 15.57 -8.20
CA THR A 185 -12.41 16.08 -6.87
C THR A 185 -12.54 17.60 -6.88
N ALA A 186 -11.59 18.31 -7.49
CA ALA A 186 -11.70 19.76 -7.64
C ALA A 186 -12.91 20.13 -8.52
N ALA A 187 -13.08 19.47 -9.68
CA ALA A 187 -14.15 19.77 -10.62
C ALA A 187 -15.55 19.56 -10.03
N VAL A 188 -15.80 18.44 -9.36
CA VAL A 188 -17.11 18.15 -8.76
C VAL A 188 -17.44 19.10 -7.61
N ASN A 189 -16.44 19.49 -6.82
CA ASN A 189 -16.65 20.48 -5.76
C ASN A 189 -16.92 21.88 -6.33
N ILE A 190 -16.17 22.33 -7.35
CA ILE A 190 -16.43 23.60 -8.02
C ILE A 190 -17.86 23.62 -8.58
N TYR A 191 -18.30 22.54 -9.23
CA TYR A 191 -19.68 22.41 -9.72
C TYR A 191 -20.69 22.63 -8.58
N PHE A 192 -20.52 21.94 -7.44
CA PHE A 192 -21.46 22.04 -6.33
C PHE A 192 -21.38 23.36 -5.55
N CYS A 193 -20.22 24.01 -5.48
CA CYS A 193 -20.10 25.38 -4.96
C CYS A 193 -21.00 26.37 -5.73
N HIS A 194 -21.17 26.13 -7.03
CA HIS A 194 -21.95 26.97 -7.94
C HIS A 194 -23.21 26.25 -8.45
N LEU A 195 -23.80 25.36 -7.63
CA LEU A 195 -24.89 24.48 -8.03
C LEU A 195 -26.05 25.25 -8.68
N LYS A 196 -26.44 26.40 -8.12
CA LYS A 196 -27.53 27.24 -8.65
C LYS A 196 -27.24 27.69 -10.10
N GLN A 197 -26.01 28.12 -10.38
CA GLN A 197 -25.59 28.53 -11.72
C GLN A 197 -25.60 27.33 -12.68
N MET A 198 -25.10 26.18 -12.23
CA MET A 198 -25.06 24.95 -13.03
C MET A 198 -26.48 24.45 -13.36
N GLU A 199 -27.40 24.48 -12.41
CA GLU A 199 -28.79 24.07 -12.62
C GLU A 199 -29.53 24.98 -13.60
N ASN A 200 -29.28 26.29 -13.53
CA ASN A 200 -29.85 27.25 -14.48
C ASN A 200 -29.39 26.97 -15.92
N VAL A 201 -28.14 26.54 -16.11
CA VAL A 201 -27.64 26.09 -17.42
C VAL A 201 -28.34 24.80 -17.86
N GLU A 202 -28.38 23.80 -16.99
CA GLU A 202 -28.98 22.48 -17.30
C GLU A 202 -30.48 22.57 -17.63
N GLN A 203 -31.20 23.50 -17.02
CA GLN A 203 -32.63 23.76 -17.29
C GLN A 203 -32.86 24.63 -18.54
N GLY A 204 -31.80 25.12 -19.19
CA GLY A 204 -31.90 26.04 -20.33
C GLY A 204 -32.39 27.44 -19.95
N CYS A 205 -32.33 27.81 -18.67
CA CYS A 205 -32.76 29.11 -18.17
C CYS A 205 -31.77 30.24 -18.48
N VAL A 206 -30.52 29.89 -18.84
CA VAL A 206 -29.45 30.84 -19.14
C VAL A 206 -28.86 30.52 -20.52
N LYS A 207 -28.63 31.56 -21.34
CA LYS A 207 -28.02 31.47 -22.68
C LYS A 207 -26.57 31.97 -22.73
N ASP A 208 -25.91 32.03 -21.57
CA ASP A 208 -24.51 32.41 -21.45
C ASP A 208 -23.64 31.24 -21.95
N GLU A 209 -22.98 31.44 -23.10
CA GLU A 209 -22.13 30.43 -23.74
C GLU A 209 -20.92 30.08 -22.89
N GLN A 210 -20.33 31.05 -22.17
CA GLN A 210 -19.17 30.79 -21.31
C GLN A 210 -19.58 29.95 -20.11
N LEU A 211 -20.68 30.30 -19.44
CA LEU A 211 -21.18 29.52 -18.31
C LEU A 211 -21.64 28.11 -18.73
N THR A 212 -22.22 27.98 -19.93
CA THR A 212 -22.56 26.68 -20.52
C THR A 212 -21.32 25.82 -20.73
N ALA A 213 -20.28 26.39 -21.34
CA ALA A 213 -19.01 25.70 -21.55
C ALA A 213 -18.33 25.32 -20.21
N VAL A 214 -18.47 26.15 -19.17
CA VAL A 214 -17.96 25.85 -17.81
C VAL A 214 -18.69 24.65 -17.22
N CYS A 215 -20.02 24.60 -17.32
CA CYS A 215 -20.82 23.47 -16.83
C CYS A 215 -20.39 22.17 -17.53
N ASP A 216 -20.29 22.18 -18.86
CA ASP A 216 -19.82 21.03 -19.65
C ASP A 216 -18.39 20.62 -19.28
N MET A 217 -17.47 21.59 -19.13
CA MET A 217 -16.08 21.31 -18.76
C MET A 217 -15.96 20.67 -17.38
N LEU A 218 -16.69 21.19 -16.38
CA LEU A 218 -16.68 20.60 -15.05
C LEU A 218 -17.21 19.16 -15.07
N LYS A 219 -18.27 18.88 -15.82
CA LYS A 219 -18.79 17.52 -15.99
C LYS A 219 -17.79 16.59 -16.69
N MET A 220 -17.12 17.05 -17.75
CA MET A 220 -16.06 16.30 -18.44
C MET A 220 -14.90 15.95 -17.52
N LEU A 221 -14.38 16.92 -16.76
CA LEU A 221 -13.27 16.72 -15.84
C LEU A 221 -13.65 15.80 -14.67
N ALA A 222 -14.84 15.99 -14.11
CA ALA A 222 -15.33 15.18 -13.00
C ALA A 222 -15.62 13.73 -13.41
N LEU A 223 -16.10 13.50 -14.64
CA LEU A 223 -16.30 12.14 -15.19
C LEU A 223 -14.99 11.34 -15.33
N GLN A 224 -13.82 11.97 -15.37
CA GLN A 224 -12.54 11.26 -15.43
C GLN A 224 -12.30 10.37 -14.20
N ALA A 225 -12.97 10.64 -13.06
CA ALA A 225 -12.99 9.71 -11.93
C ALA A 225 -13.54 8.32 -12.31
N TRP A 226 -14.38 8.24 -13.33
CA TRP A 226 -14.99 7.01 -13.85
C TRP A 226 -14.26 6.46 -15.09
N THR A 227 -13.77 7.36 -15.95
CA THR A 227 -13.30 6.95 -17.29
C THR A 227 -11.79 6.87 -17.42
N GLN A 228 -11.01 7.51 -16.56
CA GLN A 228 -9.57 7.65 -16.76
C GLN A 228 -8.72 6.88 -15.72
N PRO A 229 -7.45 6.57 -16.09
CA PRO A 229 -7.03 6.33 -17.48
C PRO A 229 -7.76 5.10 -18.05
N PHE A 230 -7.68 4.90 -19.37
CA PHE A 230 -8.27 3.71 -19.99
C PHE A 230 -7.58 2.44 -19.52
N ARG A 231 -8.40 1.44 -19.17
CA ARG A 231 -7.92 0.11 -18.78
C ARG A 231 -7.40 -0.67 -19.98
N ASN A 232 -7.78 -0.26 -21.19
CA ASN A 232 -7.57 -0.93 -22.46
C ASN A 232 -8.21 -2.32 -22.50
N ASP A 233 -9.45 -2.41 -22.01
CA ASP A 233 -10.29 -3.59 -22.10
C ASP A 233 -11.75 -3.22 -22.45
N ASP A 234 -12.61 -4.23 -22.57
CA ASP A 234 -14.02 -4.05 -22.96
C ASP A 234 -14.80 -3.14 -22.00
N THR A 235 -14.32 -2.94 -20.77
CA THR A 235 -14.98 -2.08 -19.78
C THR A 235 -14.84 -0.58 -20.08
N ASP A 236 -13.89 -0.17 -20.94
CA ASP A 236 -13.77 1.24 -21.34
C ASP A 236 -14.95 1.72 -22.19
N GLN A 237 -15.70 0.82 -22.84
CA GLN A 237 -16.91 1.17 -23.62
C GLN A 237 -18.11 1.53 -22.72
N ASN A 238 -18.16 0.97 -21.52
CA ASN A 238 -19.14 1.28 -20.49
C ASN A 238 -18.54 1.09 -19.10
N VAL A 239 -18.20 2.17 -18.41
CA VAL A 239 -17.55 2.10 -17.09
C VAL A 239 -18.55 1.90 -15.94
N VAL A 240 -19.86 1.97 -16.23
CA VAL A 240 -20.93 1.76 -15.25
C VAL A 240 -21.35 0.29 -15.28
N GLN A 241 -20.44 -0.58 -14.82
CA GLN A 241 -20.67 -2.02 -14.66
C GLN A 241 -19.77 -2.62 -13.58
N LEU A 242 -20.18 -3.77 -13.03
CA LEU A 242 -19.44 -4.44 -11.94
C LEU A 242 -18.03 -4.89 -12.38
N GLU A 243 -17.87 -5.35 -13.61
CA GLU A 243 -16.58 -5.82 -14.16
C GLU A 243 -15.51 -4.72 -14.21
N ARG A 244 -15.92 -3.44 -14.21
CA ARG A 244 -14.99 -2.31 -14.10
C ARG A 244 -14.22 -2.34 -12.77
N PHE A 245 -14.83 -2.89 -11.72
CA PHE A 245 -14.29 -2.96 -10.36
C PHE A 245 -13.58 -4.27 -10.04
N ARG A 246 -13.23 -5.06 -11.06
CA ARG A 246 -12.62 -6.40 -10.91
C ARG A 246 -11.26 -6.48 -11.59
N ASN A 247 -10.35 -7.25 -11.00
CA ASN A 247 -9.09 -7.69 -11.65
C ASN A 247 -8.20 -6.56 -12.21
N HIS A 248 -8.24 -5.37 -11.60
CA HIS A 248 -7.38 -4.25 -11.98
C HIS A 248 -7.02 -3.35 -10.81
N VAL A 249 -5.72 -3.16 -10.56
CA VAL A 249 -5.15 -2.35 -9.46
C VAL A 249 -5.75 -0.94 -9.33
N TRP A 250 -6.16 -0.33 -10.45
CA TRP A 250 -6.79 1.00 -10.46
C TRP A 250 -8.24 1.05 -9.95
N TRP A 251 -8.88 -0.11 -9.80
CA TRP A 251 -10.31 -0.27 -9.54
C TRP A 251 -10.61 -1.26 -8.40
N VAL A 252 -9.66 -1.40 -7.48
CA VAL A 252 -9.77 -2.18 -6.24
C VAL A 252 -9.40 -1.34 -5.02
N GLY A 253 -9.88 -1.73 -3.85
CA GLY A 253 -9.48 -1.12 -2.58
C GLY A 253 -9.65 0.41 -2.53
N GLY A 254 -8.63 1.10 -1.98
CA GLY A 254 -8.58 2.56 -1.92
C GLY A 254 -8.61 3.24 -3.29
N ASN A 255 -8.02 2.64 -4.33
CA ASN A 255 -8.01 3.22 -5.68
C ASN A 255 -9.42 3.27 -6.31
N ALA A 256 -10.30 2.30 -6.00
CA ALA A 256 -11.69 2.32 -6.44
C ALA A 256 -12.53 3.33 -5.65
N LEU A 257 -12.66 3.11 -4.34
CA LEU A 257 -13.68 3.80 -3.53
C LEU A 257 -13.08 4.90 -2.66
N GLY A 258 -11.79 4.79 -2.34
CA GLY A 258 -11.12 5.67 -1.39
C GLY A 258 -10.59 6.96 -1.96
N TYR A 259 -10.10 6.99 -3.20
CA TYR A 259 -9.43 8.16 -3.77
C TYR A 259 -10.19 8.81 -4.92
N ARG A 260 -11.15 8.11 -5.55
CA ARG A 260 -12.02 8.63 -6.61
C ARG A 260 -13.28 9.27 -6.04
N SER A 261 -13.68 10.40 -6.63
CA SER A 261 -14.93 11.10 -6.29
C SER A 261 -16.16 10.48 -6.99
N LEU A 262 -16.31 9.15 -6.94
CA LEU A 262 -17.31 8.44 -7.77
C LEU A 262 -18.76 8.84 -7.44
N LEU A 263 -19.12 8.86 -6.16
CA LEU A 263 -20.47 9.12 -5.68
C LEU A 263 -20.96 10.55 -5.93
N PRO A 264 -20.22 11.62 -5.57
CA PRO A 264 -20.65 12.98 -5.90
C PRO A 264 -20.73 13.21 -7.41
N VAL A 265 -19.87 12.56 -8.21
CA VAL A 265 -19.97 12.61 -9.68
C VAL A 265 -21.27 11.95 -10.18
N ALA A 266 -21.67 10.81 -9.61
CA ALA A 266 -22.95 10.19 -9.94
C ALA A 266 -24.14 11.13 -9.69
N PHE A 267 -24.13 11.87 -8.56
CA PHE A 267 -25.16 12.86 -8.24
C PHE A 267 -25.08 14.13 -9.10
N MET A 268 -23.88 14.57 -9.49
CA MET A 268 -23.68 15.67 -10.44
C MET A 268 -24.32 15.34 -11.79
N PHE A 269 -24.19 14.10 -12.26
CA PHE A 269 -24.83 13.60 -13.48
C PHE A 269 -26.31 13.22 -13.33
N ARG A 270 -26.87 13.28 -12.11
CA ARG A 270 -28.23 12.80 -11.79
C ARG A 270 -28.45 11.33 -12.21
N SER A 271 -27.40 10.51 -12.15
CA SER A 271 -27.39 9.17 -12.73
C SER A 271 -27.79 8.09 -11.71
N ILE A 272 -29.02 7.58 -11.85
CA ILE A 272 -29.50 6.41 -11.07
C ILE A 272 -28.58 5.19 -11.27
N PRO A 273 -28.21 4.78 -12.51
CA PRO A 273 -27.37 3.60 -12.72
C PRO A 273 -26.01 3.67 -12.03
N MET A 274 -25.38 4.86 -11.99
CA MET A 274 -24.09 5.04 -11.32
C MET A 274 -24.22 4.87 -9.81
N VAL A 275 -25.28 5.40 -9.18
CA VAL A 275 -25.51 5.24 -7.74
C VAL A 275 -25.90 3.80 -7.40
N ASP A 276 -26.73 3.14 -8.23
CA ASP A 276 -27.09 1.73 -8.09
C ASP A 276 -25.86 0.83 -8.07
N LEU A 277 -24.95 1.04 -9.04
CA LEU A 277 -23.69 0.31 -9.13
C LEU A 277 -22.81 0.55 -7.91
N LEU A 278 -22.64 1.79 -7.45
CA LEU A 278 -21.81 2.08 -6.29
C LEU A 278 -22.36 1.43 -5.01
N ALA A 279 -23.68 1.45 -4.81
CA ALA A 279 -24.28 0.78 -3.67
C ALA A 279 -24.00 -0.73 -3.70
N GLU A 280 -24.08 -1.36 -4.87
CA GLU A 280 -23.75 -2.78 -5.05
C GLU A 280 -22.26 -3.06 -4.84
N VAL A 281 -21.37 -2.31 -5.48
CA VAL A 281 -19.90 -2.43 -5.36
C VAL A 281 -19.49 -2.27 -3.91
N CYS A 282 -19.99 -1.24 -3.21
CA CYS A 282 -19.62 -1.01 -1.81
C CYS A 282 -20.02 -2.20 -0.92
N GLN A 283 -21.22 -2.77 -1.09
CA GLN A 283 -21.64 -3.93 -0.29
C GLN A 283 -20.82 -5.18 -0.62
N LYS A 284 -20.55 -5.45 -1.91
CA LYS A 284 -19.77 -6.63 -2.35
C LYS A 284 -18.28 -6.51 -2.07
N ALA A 285 -17.75 -5.29 -1.97
CA ALA A 285 -16.35 -5.00 -1.65
C ALA A 285 -15.97 -5.38 -0.21
N ILE A 286 -16.95 -5.41 0.71
CA ILE A 286 -16.75 -5.88 2.08
C ILE A 286 -16.82 -7.41 2.09
N SER A 287 -15.83 -8.05 1.48
CA SER A 287 -15.75 -9.50 1.34
C SER A 287 -14.31 -9.96 1.51
N VAL A 288 -14.09 -11.28 1.44
CA VAL A 288 -12.76 -11.88 1.54
C VAL A 288 -12.30 -12.41 0.19
N THR A 289 -10.99 -12.36 -0.04
CA THR A 289 -10.30 -13.06 -1.12
C THR A 289 -9.36 -14.13 -0.55
N SER A 290 -8.88 -15.03 -1.39
CA SER A 290 -7.94 -16.08 -1.01
C SER A 290 -7.12 -16.51 -2.22
N GLN A 291 -6.10 -17.33 -2.01
CA GLN A 291 -5.35 -17.92 -3.11
C GLN A 291 -6.24 -18.70 -4.09
N ASN A 292 -7.33 -19.31 -3.61
CA ASN A 292 -8.25 -20.12 -4.41
C ASN A 292 -9.36 -19.33 -5.09
N THR A 293 -9.63 -18.11 -4.62
CA THR A 293 -10.73 -17.26 -5.13
C THR A 293 -10.20 -15.98 -5.76
N TYR A 294 -8.89 -15.88 -5.99
CA TYR A 294 -8.22 -14.65 -6.41
C TYR A 294 -8.82 -14.05 -7.69
N ASP A 295 -9.10 -14.87 -8.70
CA ASP A 295 -9.62 -14.41 -10.00
C ASP A 295 -11.14 -14.18 -10.00
N ASP A 296 -11.85 -14.78 -9.04
CA ASP A 296 -13.32 -14.78 -8.94
C ASP A 296 -13.88 -13.76 -7.94
N SER A 297 -13.10 -13.39 -6.93
CA SER A 297 -13.49 -12.40 -5.93
C SER A 297 -13.74 -11.05 -6.58
N LEU A 298 -14.67 -10.24 -6.04
CA LEU A 298 -14.88 -8.89 -6.59
C LEU A 298 -13.57 -8.10 -6.59
N TRP A 299 -12.92 -8.04 -5.44
CA TRP A 299 -11.56 -7.55 -5.31
C TRP A 299 -10.63 -8.72 -5.07
N ASN A 300 -9.63 -8.84 -5.92
CA ASN A 300 -8.58 -9.84 -5.82
C ASN A 300 -7.55 -9.50 -4.72
N GLU A 301 -7.63 -8.29 -4.16
CA GLU A 301 -6.91 -7.81 -2.98
C GLU A 301 -7.88 -7.18 -1.97
N GLY A 302 -7.45 -6.97 -0.72
CA GLY A 302 -8.33 -6.59 0.39
C GLY A 302 -8.24 -7.59 1.55
N PHE A 303 -9.34 -7.88 2.23
CA PHE A 303 -9.32 -8.85 3.33
C PHE A 303 -9.07 -10.25 2.80
N THR A 304 -8.15 -10.97 3.44
CA THR A 304 -7.88 -12.37 3.09
C THR A 304 -8.69 -13.31 3.98
N ALA A 305 -9.02 -14.51 3.47
CA ALA A 305 -9.87 -15.48 4.16
C ALA A 305 -9.31 -15.96 5.52
N ASP A 306 -8.00 -15.79 5.76
CA ASP A 306 -7.32 -16.06 7.03
C ASP A 306 -7.28 -14.85 7.99
N GLY A 307 -7.90 -13.73 7.62
CA GLY A 307 -8.09 -12.55 8.47
C GLY A 307 -6.95 -11.52 8.42
N ALA A 308 -5.99 -11.68 7.50
CA ALA A 308 -4.97 -10.68 7.19
C ALA A 308 -5.44 -9.80 6.02
N GLY A 309 -4.54 -9.34 5.16
CA GLY A 309 -4.94 -8.55 4.00
C GLY A 309 -3.87 -8.40 2.93
N TRP A 310 -4.34 -8.18 1.71
CA TRP A 310 -3.54 -8.01 0.52
C TRP A 310 -3.64 -6.60 -0.06
N GLY A 311 -2.60 -6.21 -0.78
CA GLY A 311 -2.56 -5.02 -1.63
C GLY A 311 -1.43 -5.13 -2.64
N HIS A 312 -1.55 -4.46 -3.79
CA HIS A 312 -0.60 -4.62 -4.90
C HIS A 312 -0.42 -6.10 -5.30
N GLY A 313 -1.54 -6.83 -5.41
CA GLY A 313 -1.55 -8.28 -5.59
C GLY A 313 -1.42 -9.04 -4.26
N LYS A 314 -0.74 -10.19 -4.26
CA LYS A 314 -0.66 -11.11 -3.10
C LYS A 314 0.44 -10.71 -2.11
N GLN A 315 0.64 -9.41 -1.87
CA GLN A 315 1.58 -8.91 -0.87
C GLN A 315 0.87 -8.70 0.46
N CYS A 316 1.56 -9.00 1.56
CA CYS A 316 1.06 -8.76 2.91
C CYS A 316 1.06 -7.26 3.26
N LEU A 317 0.08 -6.51 2.74
CA LEU A 317 -0.11 -5.05 2.92
C LEU A 317 -1.36 -4.74 3.75
N ILE A 318 -1.41 -5.31 4.94
CA ILE A 318 -2.60 -5.34 5.81
C ILE A 318 -3.08 -3.93 6.20
N TRP A 319 -2.17 -2.98 6.39
CA TRP A 319 -2.49 -1.68 7.00
C TRP A 319 -2.93 -0.56 6.05
N GLY A 320 -3.01 -0.83 4.75
CA GLY A 320 -3.35 0.16 3.73
C GLY A 320 -4.61 -0.23 2.95
N TYR A 321 -4.41 -0.84 1.78
CA TYR A 321 -5.47 -1.15 0.80
C TYR A 321 -6.73 -1.80 1.39
N PRO A 322 -6.64 -2.83 2.26
CA PRO A 322 -7.85 -3.46 2.82
C PRO A 322 -8.70 -2.50 3.65
N ILE A 323 -8.05 -1.61 4.41
CA ILE A 323 -8.72 -0.63 5.29
C ILE A 323 -9.30 0.49 4.46
N ASP A 324 -8.52 1.08 3.56
CA ASP A 324 -8.93 2.24 2.79
C ASP A 324 -10.12 1.93 1.87
N GLY A 325 -10.13 0.76 1.22
CA GLY A 325 -11.27 0.32 0.41
C GLY A 325 -12.53 0.10 1.24
N THR A 326 -12.41 -0.67 2.34
CA THR A 326 -13.55 -1.04 3.17
C THR A 326 -14.14 0.14 3.94
N LEU A 327 -13.30 1.01 4.50
CA LEU A 327 -13.78 2.19 5.22
C LEU A 327 -14.58 3.11 4.30
N ASN A 328 -14.13 3.29 3.05
CA ASN A 328 -14.85 4.12 2.10
C ASN A 328 -16.14 3.46 1.58
N ALA A 329 -16.15 2.14 1.41
CA ALA A 329 -17.39 1.39 1.18
C ALA A 329 -18.41 1.63 2.32
N LEU A 330 -17.97 1.51 3.58
CA LEU A 330 -18.81 1.79 4.75
C LEU A 330 -19.29 3.24 4.78
N ASN A 331 -18.43 4.21 4.47
CA ASN A 331 -18.79 5.63 4.44
C ASN A 331 -19.87 5.92 3.37
N MET A 332 -19.69 5.42 2.14
CA MET A 332 -20.67 5.59 1.06
C MET A 332 -22.01 4.94 1.41
N LEU A 333 -22.00 3.70 1.91
CA LEU A 333 -23.22 3.01 2.34
C LEU A 333 -23.91 3.76 3.51
N SER A 334 -23.14 4.36 4.42
CA SER A 334 -23.68 5.15 5.53
C SER A 334 -24.33 6.44 5.05
N LEU A 335 -23.72 7.12 4.07
CA LEU A 335 -24.29 8.32 3.45
C LEU A 335 -25.61 8.02 2.73
N LEU A 336 -25.73 6.83 2.13
CA LEU A 336 -26.94 6.39 1.40
C LEU A 336 -28.07 5.88 2.32
N LYS A 337 -27.89 5.83 3.65
CA LYS A 337 -28.96 5.43 4.57
C LYS A 337 -30.16 6.36 4.49
N LYS A 338 -31.36 5.82 4.67
CA LYS A 338 -32.65 6.53 4.54
C LYS A 338 -32.93 7.06 3.12
N SER A 339 -32.22 6.55 2.12
CA SER A 339 -32.50 6.78 0.71
C SER A 339 -32.97 5.47 0.05
N PRO A 340 -33.50 5.50 -1.18
CA PRO A 340 -33.83 4.30 -1.95
C PRO A 340 -32.65 3.37 -2.24
N TRP A 341 -31.40 3.82 -2.03
CA TRP A 341 -30.18 3.02 -2.17
C TRP A 341 -29.68 2.44 -0.84
N GLU A 342 -30.43 2.58 0.25
CA GLU A 342 -30.05 2.01 1.53
C GLU A 342 -29.81 0.50 1.42
N ARG A 343 -28.66 0.05 1.94
CA ARG A 343 -28.30 -1.37 2.05
C ARG A 343 -27.85 -1.66 3.48
N LYS A 344 -28.24 -2.84 3.97
CA LYS A 344 -27.71 -3.39 5.23
C LYS A 344 -26.42 -4.16 4.98
N LEU A 345 -25.57 -4.27 6.00
CA LEU A 345 -24.47 -5.23 5.95
C LEU A 345 -25.06 -6.65 5.96
N THR A 346 -24.61 -7.47 5.03
CA THR A 346 -24.98 -8.89 4.99
C THR A 346 -24.20 -9.67 6.06
N ARG A 347 -24.60 -10.90 6.34
CA ARG A 347 -23.86 -11.80 7.24
C ARG A 347 -22.41 -11.99 6.76
N GLU A 348 -22.22 -12.17 5.46
CA GLU A 348 -20.89 -12.28 4.84
C GLU A 348 -20.04 -11.03 5.06
N ASN A 349 -20.63 -9.83 4.95
CA ASN A 349 -19.91 -8.59 5.22
C ASN A 349 -19.43 -8.51 6.68
N VAL A 350 -20.32 -8.86 7.62
CA VAL A 350 -19.99 -8.85 9.05
C VAL A 350 -18.91 -9.89 9.34
N ASP A 351 -19.02 -11.10 8.79
CA ASP A 351 -18.02 -12.17 8.98
C ASP A 351 -16.64 -11.75 8.42
N ALA A 352 -16.60 -11.10 7.25
CA ALA A 352 -15.37 -10.56 6.68
C ALA A 352 -14.72 -9.51 7.60
N LEU A 353 -15.51 -8.57 8.14
CA LEU A 353 -15.03 -7.55 9.07
C LEU A 353 -14.46 -8.16 10.36
N PHE A 354 -15.19 -9.07 11.00
CA PHE A 354 -14.73 -9.73 12.22
C PHE A 354 -13.50 -10.61 11.98
N ASN A 355 -13.48 -11.36 10.88
CA ASN A 355 -12.31 -12.17 10.54
C ASN A 355 -11.07 -11.29 10.36
N TYR A 356 -11.22 -10.15 9.68
CA TYR A 356 -10.14 -9.17 9.54
C TYR A 356 -9.70 -8.59 10.88
N PHE A 357 -10.60 -8.12 11.75
CA PHE A 357 -10.22 -7.56 13.05
C PHE A 357 -9.50 -8.57 13.95
N ARG A 358 -10.00 -9.82 14.00
CA ARG A 358 -9.40 -10.90 14.79
C ARG A 358 -8.05 -11.32 14.23
N GLY A 359 -7.92 -11.46 12.91
CA GLY A 359 -6.69 -11.89 12.24
C GLY A 359 -5.62 -10.81 12.20
N SER A 360 -5.93 -9.63 11.64
CA SER A 360 -4.96 -8.54 11.46
C SER A 360 -4.38 -8.05 12.79
N ASN A 361 -5.11 -8.21 13.91
CA ASN A 361 -4.60 -7.91 15.24
C ASN A 361 -3.31 -8.68 15.60
N TYR A 362 -3.05 -9.85 15.02
CA TYR A 362 -1.79 -10.59 15.23
C TYR A 362 -0.57 -9.83 14.67
N TYR A 363 -0.78 -8.90 13.75
CA TYR A 363 0.25 -8.06 13.12
C TYR A 363 0.48 -6.73 13.85
N TYR A 364 -0.07 -6.58 15.06
CA TYR A 364 0.08 -5.40 15.89
C TYR A 364 0.36 -5.80 17.34
N TYR A 365 1.36 -5.16 17.95
CA TYR A 365 1.76 -5.47 19.31
C TYR A 365 2.16 -4.22 20.09
N LYS A 366 1.47 -3.97 21.21
CA LYS A 366 1.76 -2.91 22.20
C LYS A 366 2.04 -1.52 21.61
N GLY A 367 1.24 -1.08 20.64
CA GLY A 367 1.41 0.23 20.01
C GLY A 367 2.11 0.19 18.66
N TYR A 368 2.66 -0.94 18.25
CA TYR A 368 3.53 -1.02 17.10
C TYR A 368 2.98 -1.97 16.05
N THR A 369 3.02 -1.51 14.79
CA THR A 369 2.92 -2.41 13.65
C THR A 369 4.23 -3.18 13.53
N LEU A 370 4.15 -4.46 13.20
CA LEU A 370 5.35 -5.28 13.02
C LEU A 370 6.15 -4.76 11.81
N PRO A 371 7.50 -4.74 11.87
CA PRO A 371 8.30 -4.33 10.73
C PRO A 371 8.26 -5.40 9.62
N CYS A 372 8.64 -5.00 8.41
CA CYS A 372 8.72 -5.85 7.21
C CYS A 372 7.35 -6.33 6.68
N LEU A 373 6.27 -5.63 7.05
CA LEU A 373 4.88 -5.94 6.67
C LEU A 373 4.14 -4.71 6.12
N ASP A 374 4.90 -3.67 5.79
CA ASP A 374 4.45 -2.49 5.04
C ASP A 374 5.63 -1.86 4.28
N ARG A 375 5.32 -0.89 3.43
CA ARG A 375 6.29 -0.15 2.60
C ARG A 375 7.14 0.87 3.38
N ASN A 376 6.94 1.00 4.70
CA ASN A 376 7.47 2.10 5.53
C ASN A 376 8.01 1.63 6.89
N SER A 377 8.45 0.39 6.96
CA SER A 377 8.97 -0.24 8.18
C SER A 377 10.29 0.40 8.60
N MET A 378 11.05 0.94 7.65
CA MET A 378 12.31 1.66 7.89
C MET A 378 12.14 3.19 7.97
N SER A 379 10.90 3.68 7.97
CA SER A 379 10.59 5.06 8.38
C SER A 379 10.71 5.16 9.91
N TYR A 380 11.47 6.13 10.40
CA TYR A 380 11.72 6.27 11.83
C TYR A 380 10.46 6.76 12.57
N LYS A 381 9.82 5.84 13.29
CA LYS A 381 8.59 6.06 14.08
C LYS A 381 8.77 5.48 15.49
N PRO A 382 9.41 6.24 16.41
CA PRO A 382 9.73 5.72 17.74
C PRO A 382 8.49 5.55 18.64
N ASP A 383 7.43 6.31 18.37
CA ASP A 383 6.23 6.34 19.20
C ASP A 383 5.20 5.30 18.78
N GLY A 384 4.61 4.63 19.78
CA GLY A 384 3.47 3.75 19.56
C GLY A 384 2.25 4.52 19.04
N SER A 385 1.54 3.92 18.09
CA SER A 385 0.36 4.47 17.43
C SER A 385 -0.86 3.58 17.64
N VAL A 386 -2.06 4.15 17.50
CA VAL A 386 -3.30 3.38 17.46
C VAL A 386 -3.31 2.53 16.19
N ILE A 387 -3.81 1.29 16.28
CA ILE A 387 -3.95 0.40 15.12
C ILE A 387 -4.79 1.05 14.01
N ARG A 388 -4.41 0.81 12.75
CA ARG A 388 -4.94 1.54 11.58
C ARG A 388 -6.46 1.38 11.36
N TYR A 389 -7.04 0.22 11.68
CA TYR A 389 -8.48 -0.02 11.46
C TYR A 389 -9.40 0.65 12.49
N ASN A 390 -8.87 1.45 13.43
CA ASN A 390 -9.66 2.17 14.43
C ASN A 390 -10.80 3.02 13.81
N GLY A 391 -10.55 3.62 12.64
CA GLY A 391 -11.58 4.37 11.91
C GLY A 391 -12.77 3.51 11.49
N MET A 392 -12.54 2.26 11.08
CA MET A 392 -13.60 1.32 10.73
C MET A 392 -14.43 0.94 11.95
N LEU A 393 -13.79 0.66 13.09
CA LEU A 393 -14.52 0.32 14.33
C LEU A 393 -15.45 1.47 14.76
N LYS A 394 -14.95 2.72 14.69
CA LYS A 394 -15.77 3.90 14.95
C LYS A 394 -16.96 3.96 13.98
N GLN A 395 -16.69 3.81 12.68
CA GLN A 395 -17.73 3.86 11.65
C GLN A 395 -18.82 2.81 11.88
N LEU A 396 -18.45 1.60 12.27
CA LEU A 396 -19.39 0.51 12.57
C LEU A 396 -20.21 0.78 13.83
N LEU A 397 -19.61 1.30 14.89
CA LEU A 397 -20.33 1.64 16.12
C LEU A 397 -21.32 2.79 15.93
N ASP A 398 -20.90 3.83 15.20
CA ASP A 398 -21.73 5.02 14.97
C ASP A 398 -22.92 4.72 14.05
N ASN A 399 -22.70 3.88 13.02
CA ASN A 399 -23.65 3.77 11.91
C ASN A 399 -24.21 2.37 11.68
N TRP A 400 -23.63 1.30 12.24
CA TRP A 400 -23.96 -0.09 11.86
C TRP A 400 -24.21 -1.03 13.05
N SER A 401 -24.40 -0.48 14.25
CA SER A 401 -24.60 -1.28 15.47
C SER A 401 -25.83 -2.18 15.41
N ASP A 402 -26.83 -1.83 14.60
CA ASP A 402 -28.05 -2.60 14.35
C ASP A 402 -27.84 -3.86 13.49
N CYS A 403 -26.67 -3.99 12.85
CA CYS A 403 -26.32 -5.15 12.03
C CYS A 403 -25.62 -6.28 12.83
N PHE A 404 -25.35 -6.07 14.12
CA PHE A 404 -24.62 -7.03 14.95
C PHE A 404 -25.53 -7.69 15.97
N SER A 405 -25.24 -8.95 16.30
CA SER A 405 -25.75 -9.57 17.53
C SER A 405 -25.21 -8.86 18.77
N GLU A 406 -25.84 -9.10 19.93
CA GLU A 406 -25.39 -8.50 21.19
C GLU A 406 -23.94 -8.86 21.51
N SER A 407 -23.55 -10.14 21.34
CA SER A 407 -22.17 -10.59 21.58
C SER A 407 -21.16 -9.94 20.63
N GLU A 408 -21.51 -9.81 19.35
CA GLU A 408 -20.66 -9.15 18.35
C GLU A 408 -20.46 -7.66 18.67
N LEU A 409 -21.54 -6.99 19.08
CA LEU A 409 -21.47 -5.59 19.48
C LEU A 409 -20.60 -5.40 20.73
N GLN A 410 -20.65 -6.33 21.69
CA GLN A 410 -19.77 -6.29 22.86
C GLN A 410 -18.29 -6.50 22.47
N GLU A 411 -18.00 -7.43 21.56
CA GLU A 411 -16.64 -7.63 21.05
C GLU A 411 -16.10 -6.37 20.37
N ILE A 412 -16.88 -5.74 19.48
CA ILE A 412 -16.47 -4.49 18.80
C ILE A 412 -16.26 -3.36 19.81
N LYS A 413 -17.14 -3.22 20.81
CA LYS A 413 -17.02 -2.18 21.84
C LYS A 413 -15.75 -2.36 22.68
N GLN A 414 -15.44 -3.59 23.10
CA GLN A 414 -14.21 -3.89 23.82
C GLN A 414 -12.99 -3.61 22.94
N LEU A 415 -12.97 -4.12 21.71
CA LEU A 415 -11.87 -3.89 20.78
C LEU A 415 -11.66 -2.39 20.56
N TYR A 416 -12.73 -1.64 20.30
CA TYR A 416 -12.68 -0.19 20.11
C TYR A 416 -12.20 0.59 21.35
N ALA A 417 -12.43 0.08 22.56
CA ALA A 417 -11.86 0.66 23.77
C ALA A 417 -10.34 0.39 23.86
N GLU A 418 -9.93 -0.85 23.62
CA GLU A 418 -8.54 -1.29 23.75
C GLU A 418 -7.61 -0.76 22.65
N VAL A 419 -8.08 -0.61 21.40
CA VAL A 419 -7.25 -0.01 20.33
C VAL A 419 -6.76 1.40 20.70
N ARG A 420 -7.56 2.17 21.45
CA ARG A 420 -7.21 3.53 21.88
C ARG A 420 -6.19 3.55 23.01
N THR A 421 -6.05 2.45 23.77
CA THR A 421 -4.99 2.29 24.78
C THR A 421 -3.69 1.78 24.16
N LYS A 422 -3.70 1.47 22.85
CA LYS A 422 -2.59 0.88 22.09
C LYS A 422 -2.20 -0.54 22.56
N THR A 423 -2.96 -1.11 23.49
CA THR A 423 -2.74 -2.44 24.05
C THR A 423 -4.00 -3.25 23.90
N ILE A 424 -4.00 -4.18 22.94
CA ILE A 424 -5.15 -5.02 22.59
C ILE A 424 -4.92 -6.40 23.20
N LEU A 425 -5.59 -6.65 24.33
CA LEU A 425 -5.58 -7.92 25.07
C LEU A 425 -6.79 -8.79 24.73
N MET A 426 -7.97 -8.19 24.55
CA MET A 426 -9.23 -8.86 24.25
C MET A 426 -9.47 -10.08 25.14
N LYS A 427 -9.34 -9.92 26.47
CA LYS A 427 -9.33 -11.04 27.43
C LYS A 427 -10.56 -11.94 27.33
N ASP A 428 -11.73 -11.34 27.11
CA ASP A 428 -13.01 -12.07 26.99
C ASP A 428 -13.11 -12.85 25.68
N TYR A 429 -12.23 -12.55 24.72
CA TYR A 429 -12.14 -13.17 23.39
C TYR A 429 -10.73 -13.72 23.11
N SER A 430 -9.99 -14.09 24.16
CA SER A 430 -8.53 -14.28 24.07
C SER A 430 -8.11 -15.28 23.00
N SER A 431 -8.84 -16.39 22.83
CA SER A 431 -8.53 -17.42 21.81
C SER A 431 -8.68 -16.95 20.36
N LEU A 432 -9.33 -15.81 20.13
CA LEU A 432 -9.51 -15.22 18.80
C LEU A 432 -8.40 -14.20 18.48
N TYR A 433 -7.85 -13.53 19.50
CA TYR A 433 -6.91 -12.41 19.36
C TYR A 433 -5.47 -12.73 19.83
N ASN A 434 -5.28 -13.83 20.56
CA ASN A 434 -4.02 -14.31 21.10
C ASN A 434 -3.86 -15.82 20.89
N GLY A 435 -2.62 -16.28 20.99
CA GLY A 435 -2.20 -17.66 20.77
C GLY A 435 -1.38 -17.80 19.50
N THR A 436 -1.49 -18.92 18.78
CA THR A 436 -0.74 -19.21 17.55
C THR A 436 -1.65 -19.27 16.32
N ARG A 437 -1.35 -18.49 15.28
CA ARG A 437 -2.16 -18.42 14.06
C ARG A 437 -1.31 -18.56 12.80
N TRP A 438 -1.80 -19.38 11.86
CA TRP A 438 -1.24 -19.56 10.53
C TRP A 438 -2.05 -18.76 9.51
N PHE A 439 -1.39 -17.86 8.80
CA PHE A 439 -1.97 -17.03 7.75
C PHE A 439 -1.57 -17.58 6.38
N PHE A 440 -2.32 -18.58 5.90
CA PHE A 440 -2.02 -19.31 4.68
C PHE A 440 -2.02 -18.46 3.40
N ASN A 441 -2.68 -17.30 3.39
CA ASN A 441 -2.65 -16.38 2.25
C ASN A 441 -1.41 -15.46 2.25
N ASN A 442 -0.72 -15.33 3.38
CA ASN A 442 0.48 -14.49 3.52
C ASN A 442 1.75 -15.28 3.83
N ASP A 443 1.60 -16.58 4.10
CA ASP A 443 2.67 -17.48 4.53
C ASP A 443 3.30 -17.10 5.89
N ASP A 444 2.54 -16.46 6.80
CA ASP A 444 3.03 -16.08 8.12
C ASP A 444 2.56 -17.02 9.23
N LEU A 445 3.48 -17.40 10.13
CA LEU A 445 3.12 -18.01 11.42
C LEU A 445 3.40 -17.02 12.54
N ILE A 446 2.36 -16.70 13.32
CA ILE A 446 2.47 -15.74 14.43
C ILE A 446 2.07 -16.39 15.75
N LYS A 447 2.83 -16.11 16.80
CA LYS A 447 2.45 -16.31 18.20
C LYS A 447 2.32 -14.95 18.89
N LYS A 448 1.20 -14.71 19.57
CA LYS A 448 0.93 -13.47 20.30
C LYS A 448 0.31 -13.75 21.66
N ASN A 449 0.75 -13.08 22.70
CA ASN A 449 0.07 -12.97 23.99
C ASN A 449 0.43 -11.63 24.65
N ASP A 450 0.07 -11.43 25.91
CA ASP A 450 0.36 -10.20 26.67
C ASP A 450 1.84 -10.02 27.07
N ARG A 451 2.59 -11.13 27.15
CA ARG A 451 4.01 -11.17 27.53
C ARG A 451 4.93 -10.95 26.34
N TYR A 452 4.67 -11.61 25.21
CA TYR A 452 5.52 -11.53 24.02
C TYR A 452 4.78 -11.82 22.71
N HIS A 453 5.47 -11.50 21.61
CA HIS A 453 5.09 -11.76 20.24
C HIS A 453 6.27 -12.39 19.49
N ILE A 454 5.95 -13.36 18.62
CA ILE A 454 6.89 -14.02 17.72
C ILE A 454 6.24 -14.13 16.35
N ILE A 455 6.95 -13.75 15.29
CA ILE A 455 6.52 -13.98 13.90
C ILE A 455 7.59 -14.75 13.14
N VAL A 456 7.15 -15.68 12.30
CA VAL A 456 7.91 -16.27 11.21
C VAL A 456 7.29 -15.76 9.90
N ASN A 457 7.99 -14.85 9.23
CA ASN A 457 7.53 -14.24 7.98
C ASN A 457 8.21 -14.92 6.77
N MET A 458 7.38 -15.53 5.93
CA MET A 458 7.80 -16.32 4.76
C MET A 458 7.04 -15.83 3.53
N SER A 459 7.52 -16.18 2.33
CA SER A 459 6.75 -16.02 1.11
C SER A 459 7.13 -17.13 0.15
N SER A 460 6.24 -18.10 -0.04
CA SER A 460 6.37 -19.10 -1.10
C SER A 460 6.11 -18.47 -2.46
N SER A 461 6.22 -19.25 -3.54
CA SER A 461 5.90 -18.77 -4.88
C SER A 461 4.42 -18.32 -5.05
N ARG A 462 3.54 -18.65 -4.09
CA ARG A 462 2.12 -18.25 -4.07
C ARG A 462 1.90 -16.81 -3.60
N CYS A 463 2.86 -16.28 -2.84
CA CYS A 463 2.81 -14.94 -2.25
C CYS A 463 3.86 -14.05 -2.91
N ASP A 464 3.69 -12.75 -2.77
CA ASP A 464 4.69 -11.77 -3.20
C ASP A 464 5.51 -11.28 -1.99
N GLY A 465 6.61 -10.57 -2.25
CA GLY A 465 7.37 -9.87 -1.22
C GLY A 465 6.82 -8.47 -0.99
N ILE A 466 7.47 -7.68 -0.14
CA ILE A 466 7.09 -6.27 0.05
C ILE A 466 7.82 -5.40 -0.97
N GLU A 467 7.12 -4.42 -1.53
CA GLU A 467 7.68 -3.44 -2.45
C GLU A 467 8.87 -2.64 -1.86
N SER A 468 9.81 -2.28 -2.73
CA SER A 468 10.89 -1.32 -2.45
C SER A 468 10.90 -0.24 -3.52
N ALA A 469 11.17 1.02 -3.16
CA ALA A 469 11.27 2.10 -4.14
C ALA A 469 12.06 3.30 -3.59
N ILE A 470 13.10 3.72 -4.32
CA ILE A 470 13.89 4.89 -3.95
C ILE A 470 12.98 6.12 -4.01
N GLY A 471 12.92 6.89 -2.92
CA GLY A 471 12.14 8.12 -2.87
C GLY A 471 10.68 7.95 -2.45
N PHE A 472 10.15 6.72 -2.43
CA PHE A 472 8.73 6.44 -2.19
C PHE A 472 8.46 5.42 -1.06
N ALA A 473 9.29 4.39 -0.92
CA ALA A 473 9.13 3.32 0.06
C ALA A 473 10.48 2.98 0.73
N ASP A 474 10.50 1.95 1.57
CA ASP A 474 11.74 1.38 2.08
C ASP A 474 12.64 0.91 0.93
N SER A 475 13.90 1.32 0.95
CA SER A 475 14.83 1.14 -0.18
C SER A 475 15.39 -0.28 -0.30
N TYR A 476 15.29 -1.09 0.76
CA TYR A 476 16.00 -2.36 0.92
C TYR A 476 15.12 -3.54 1.39
N ASN A 477 13.86 -3.59 0.95
CA ASN A 477 12.95 -4.72 1.22
C ASN A 477 13.33 -5.99 0.43
N PHE A 478 14.54 -6.51 0.66
CA PHE A 478 15.10 -7.61 -0.12
C PHE A 478 14.97 -8.98 0.55
N TYR A 479 14.99 -9.02 1.88
CA TYR A 479 15.04 -10.26 2.67
C TYR A 479 13.85 -10.39 3.62
N THR A 480 12.81 -9.57 3.44
CA THR A 480 11.68 -9.40 4.38
C THR A 480 10.83 -10.66 4.57
N THR A 481 10.89 -11.60 3.63
CA THR A 481 10.07 -12.82 3.57
C THR A 481 10.91 -14.10 3.46
N ASP A 482 12.21 -14.04 3.80
CA ASP A 482 13.15 -15.16 3.67
C ASP A 482 13.14 -16.10 4.89
N GLY A 483 12.00 -16.19 5.57
CA GLY A 483 11.90 -16.89 6.86
C GLY A 483 12.41 -16.01 8.00
N ILE A 484 12.09 -14.72 7.96
CA ILE A 484 12.41 -13.78 9.03
C ILE A 484 11.77 -14.26 10.34
N THR A 485 12.50 -14.16 11.45
CA THR A 485 11.98 -14.39 12.79
C THR A 485 12.12 -13.16 13.67
N LEU A 486 11.03 -12.52 14.07
CA LEU A 486 11.08 -11.36 14.96
C LEU A 486 10.51 -11.71 16.34
N PHE A 487 11.13 -11.15 17.38
CA PHE A 487 10.76 -11.39 18.77
C PHE A 487 10.53 -10.06 19.49
N GLN A 488 9.35 -9.89 20.10
CA GLN A 488 8.96 -8.62 20.71
C GLN A 488 8.35 -8.83 22.10
N LYS A 489 8.84 -8.10 23.11
CA LYS A 489 8.20 -7.97 24.43
C LYS A 489 7.55 -6.60 24.59
N ASP A 490 8.18 -5.55 24.05
CA ASP A 490 7.71 -4.17 24.12
C ASP A 490 7.05 -3.72 22.82
N GLY A 491 7.32 -4.41 21.71
CA GLY A 491 6.77 -4.10 20.38
C GLY A 491 7.70 -3.28 19.50
N ASN A 492 8.76 -2.69 20.05
CA ASN A 492 9.66 -1.77 19.36
C ASN A 492 11.14 -2.22 19.33
N GLU A 493 11.43 -3.49 19.61
CA GLU A 493 12.79 -4.07 19.68
C GLU A 493 13.69 -3.71 18.48
N TYR A 494 13.11 -3.63 17.28
CA TYR A 494 13.81 -3.34 16.03
C TYR A 494 13.77 -1.85 15.65
N GLY A 495 12.96 -1.05 16.33
CA GLY A 495 12.54 0.29 15.90
C GLY A 495 13.68 1.25 15.65
N LYS A 496 14.72 1.27 16.50
CA LYS A 496 15.93 2.08 16.25
C LYS A 496 17.01 1.32 15.48
N ALA A 497 17.07 0.00 15.65
CA ALA A 497 18.09 -0.84 15.03
C ALA A 497 18.03 -0.77 13.50
N LEU A 498 16.83 -0.69 12.92
CA LEU A 498 16.61 -0.62 11.47
C LEU A 498 17.40 0.50 10.77
N GLY A 499 17.70 1.60 11.46
CA GLY A 499 18.53 2.66 10.92
C GLY A 499 19.98 2.24 10.66
N ALA A 500 20.49 1.23 11.36
CA ALA A 500 21.86 0.71 11.22
C ALA A 500 21.90 -0.77 10.76
N TYR A 501 20.77 -1.28 10.27
CA TYR A 501 20.60 -2.67 9.90
C TYR A 501 21.54 -3.08 8.77
N ASP A 502 22.17 -4.24 8.94
CA ASP A 502 22.65 -5.02 7.82
C ASP A 502 21.46 -5.84 7.31
N VAL A 503 20.92 -5.49 6.13
CA VAL A 503 19.73 -6.17 5.58
C VAL A 503 20.06 -7.59 5.09
N THR A 504 21.33 -7.95 4.92
CA THR A 504 21.73 -9.36 4.68
C THR A 504 21.79 -10.16 5.98
N ALA A 505 21.47 -9.54 7.11
CA ALA A 505 21.52 -10.13 8.44
C ALA A 505 20.15 -10.14 9.15
N PHE A 506 19.03 -10.02 8.43
CA PHE A 506 17.71 -10.08 9.07
C PHE A 506 17.58 -11.35 9.93
N PRO A 507 17.06 -11.24 11.18
CA PRO A 507 16.86 -12.39 12.05
C PRO A 507 16.08 -13.50 11.37
N GLY A 508 16.52 -14.76 11.49
CA GLY A 508 15.94 -15.93 10.85
C GLY A 508 16.43 -16.21 9.42
N VAL A 509 17.00 -15.23 8.72
CA VAL A 509 17.39 -15.34 7.31
C VAL A 509 18.71 -16.11 7.14
N THR A 510 18.76 -16.97 6.12
CA THR A 510 19.99 -17.63 5.67
C THR A 510 20.44 -16.99 4.35
N ALA A 511 21.45 -16.13 4.39
CA ALA A 511 21.86 -15.29 3.26
C ALA A 511 23.37 -15.11 3.15
N ARG A 512 23.81 -14.65 1.98
CA ARG A 512 25.19 -14.22 1.72
C ARG A 512 25.42 -12.84 2.33
N GLU A 513 26.54 -12.67 3.02
CA GLU A 513 26.98 -11.37 3.53
C GLU A 513 27.28 -10.40 2.39
N GLY A 514 26.94 -9.12 2.54
CA GLY A 514 27.35 -8.10 1.56
C GLY A 514 26.49 -6.84 1.50
N MET A 515 26.08 -6.27 2.63
CA MET A 515 25.27 -5.03 2.67
C MET A 515 25.87 -3.86 1.89
N ASP A 516 27.20 -3.77 1.87
CA ASP A 516 27.98 -2.76 1.15
C ASP A 516 27.87 -2.87 -0.38
N ARG A 517 27.55 -4.07 -0.89
CA ARG A 517 27.38 -4.35 -2.32
C ARG A 517 25.93 -4.18 -2.80
N LEU A 518 24.99 -3.95 -1.90
CA LEU A 518 23.58 -3.76 -2.24
C LEU A 518 23.31 -2.32 -2.66
N ILE A 519 22.73 -2.17 -3.84
CA ILE A 519 22.14 -0.93 -4.31
C ILE A 519 20.62 -0.97 -4.11
N PRO A 520 19.99 0.16 -3.74
CA PRO A 520 18.53 0.20 -3.63
C PRO A 520 17.91 0.09 -5.03
N VAL A 521 16.71 -0.48 -5.11
CA VAL A 521 15.98 -0.68 -6.37
C VAL A 521 14.49 -0.42 -6.18
N THR A 522 13.83 -0.01 -7.25
CA THR A 522 12.39 -0.05 -7.39
C THR A 522 11.98 -1.47 -7.80
N ASN A 523 11.24 -2.14 -6.93
CA ASN A 523 10.62 -3.43 -7.16
C ASN A 523 9.22 -3.42 -6.52
N TRP A 524 8.18 -3.47 -7.34
CA TRP A 524 6.81 -3.38 -6.87
C TRP A 524 6.24 -4.69 -6.34
N ARG A 525 6.92 -5.83 -6.56
CA ARG A 525 6.46 -7.17 -6.13
C ARG A 525 7.35 -7.79 -5.04
N GLY A 526 8.50 -7.19 -4.78
CA GLY A 526 9.49 -7.71 -3.84
C GLY A 526 10.06 -9.07 -4.24
N TYR A 527 10.48 -9.85 -3.25
CA TYR A 527 11.14 -11.14 -3.43
C TYR A 527 10.39 -12.24 -2.66
N CYS A 528 10.41 -13.45 -3.19
CA CYS A 528 9.78 -14.63 -2.58
C CYS A 528 10.65 -15.87 -2.84
N SER A 529 10.30 -17.01 -2.25
CA SER A 529 10.88 -18.29 -2.64
C SER A 529 10.31 -18.76 -3.97
N LYS A 530 11.16 -19.37 -4.79
CA LYS A 530 10.72 -20.03 -6.03
C LYS A 530 9.95 -21.33 -5.80
N TYR A 531 9.92 -21.81 -4.55
CA TYR A 531 9.21 -23.04 -4.21
C TYR A 531 7.83 -22.72 -3.64
N ASN A 532 6.86 -23.54 -4.04
CA ASN A 532 5.50 -23.53 -3.53
C ASN A 532 5.41 -24.26 -2.16
N PHE A 533 6.34 -23.97 -1.23
CA PHE A 533 6.37 -24.62 0.09
C PHE A 533 6.74 -23.64 1.19
N ALA A 534 5.71 -23.00 1.74
CA ALA A 534 5.67 -22.45 3.09
C ALA A 534 4.36 -22.95 3.71
N ALA A 535 4.41 -23.50 4.91
CA ALA A 535 3.24 -24.09 5.56
C ALA A 535 3.39 -24.06 7.08
N ALA A 536 2.28 -23.99 7.80
CA ALA A 536 2.26 -24.19 9.24
C ALA A 536 1.05 -24.98 9.72
N ALA A 537 1.15 -25.54 10.91
CA ALA A 537 0.07 -26.20 11.62
C ALA A 537 -0.01 -25.66 13.05
N THR A 538 -1.23 -25.35 13.49
CA THR A 538 -1.53 -24.79 14.81
C THR A 538 -2.92 -25.22 15.29
N ARG A 539 -3.15 -25.18 16.60
CA ARG A 539 -4.48 -25.32 17.24
C ARG A 539 -4.93 -24.03 17.95
N GLY A 540 -4.37 -22.88 17.59
CA GLY A 540 -4.70 -21.60 18.20
C GLY A 540 -4.02 -21.32 19.55
N GLY A 541 -3.56 -22.34 20.27
CA GLY A 541 -2.97 -22.20 21.61
C GLY A 541 -1.50 -21.78 21.62
N GLU A 542 -0.67 -22.47 22.41
CA GLU A 542 0.74 -22.11 22.56
C GLU A 542 1.68 -22.72 21.53
N ASN A 543 1.22 -23.80 20.88
CA ASN A 543 2.06 -24.66 20.08
C ASN A 543 1.78 -24.48 18.60
N ALA A 544 2.83 -24.44 17.80
CA ALA A 544 2.75 -24.42 16.34
C ALA A 544 4.03 -24.96 15.72
N VAL A 545 3.92 -25.38 14.47
CA VAL A 545 5.07 -25.78 13.64
C VAL A 545 4.94 -25.15 12.26
N ALA A 546 6.05 -24.68 11.70
CA ALA A 546 6.13 -24.21 10.31
C ALA A 546 7.31 -24.86 9.56
N GLY A 547 7.19 -24.92 8.24
CA GLY A 547 8.23 -25.38 7.32
C GLY A 547 8.29 -24.52 6.06
N TYR A 548 9.49 -24.32 5.54
CA TYR A 548 9.77 -23.45 4.41
C TYR A 548 10.93 -23.98 3.57
N ILE A 549 10.71 -24.16 2.27
CA ILE A 549 11.79 -24.39 1.32
C ILE A 549 12.15 -23.05 0.71
N PHE A 550 13.30 -22.54 1.10
CA PHE A 550 13.79 -21.24 0.67
C PHE A 550 14.77 -21.39 -0.49
N GLU A 551 14.49 -20.69 -1.58
CA GLU A 551 15.48 -20.24 -2.55
C GLU A 551 14.91 -19.04 -3.28
N LYS A 552 15.56 -17.88 -3.14
CA LYS A 552 15.01 -16.60 -3.58
C LYS A 552 14.80 -16.54 -5.10
N MET A 553 13.68 -15.96 -5.49
CA MET A 553 13.41 -15.39 -6.80
C MET A 553 12.87 -13.96 -6.66
N ASN A 554 12.94 -13.20 -7.74
CA ASN A 554 12.27 -11.92 -7.85
C ASN A 554 10.81 -12.15 -8.24
N ALA A 555 9.87 -11.64 -7.45
CA ALA A 555 8.45 -11.85 -7.71
C ALA A 555 7.97 -11.12 -8.98
N SER A 556 8.69 -10.07 -9.43
CA SER A 556 8.35 -9.40 -10.69
C SER A 556 8.65 -10.22 -11.95
N ASP A 557 9.38 -11.33 -11.82
CA ASP A 557 9.67 -12.25 -12.92
C ASP A 557 8.53 -13.28 -13.14
N LYS A 558 7.50 -13.28 -12.29
CA LYS A 558 6.31 -14.12 -12.46
C LYS A 558 5.54 -13.72 -13.72
N GLU A 559 4.81 -14.68 -14.30
CA GLU A 559 3.94 -14.44 -15.45
C GLU A 559 2.82 -13.43 -15.10
N GLY A 560 2.43 -12.61 -16.06
CA GLY A 560 1.33 -11.64 -15.90
C GLY A 560 1.69 -10.36 -15.10
N VAL A 561 2.92 -10.21 -14.62
CA VAL A 561 3.37 -8.97 -13.96
C VAL A 561 3.79 -7.92 -14.98
N ASN A 562 3.08 -6.78 -14.98
CA ASN A 562 3.31 -5.65 -15.88
C ASN A 562 4.20 -4.54 -15.30
N ASP A 563 4.41 -4.51 -13.98
CA ASP A 563 5.13 -3.47 -13.25
C ASP A 563 6.47 -3.97 -12.68
N ARG A 564 7.45 -4.17 -13.56
CA ARG A 564 8.72 -4.83 -13.19
C ARG A 564 9.75 -3.96 -12.46
N GLY A 565 9.55 -2.65 -12.37
CA GLY A 565 10.50 -1.73 -11.72
C GLY A 565 11.88 -1.68 -12.43
N ASP A 566 12.94 -1.35 -11.70
CA ASP A 566 14.29 -1.13 -12.24
C ASP A 566 15.33 -2.15 -11.72
N ASN A 567 14.87 -3.24 -11.10
CA ASN A 567 15.68 -4.21 -10.36
C ASN A 567 16.37 -5.26 -11.25
N HIS A 568 16.00 -5.37 -12.53
CA HIS A 568 16.50 -6.41 -13.41
C HIS A 568 18.03 -6.40 -13.52
N GLY A 569 18.66 -7.56 -13.32
CA GLY A 569 20.11 -7.74 -13.38
C GLY A 569 20.91 -7.05 -12.25
N LYS A 570 20.24 -6.47 -11.25
CA LYS A 570 20.90 -5.82 -10.10
C LYS A 570 20.98 -6.77 -8.90
N ASN A 571 21.94 -6.49 -8.01
CA ASN A 571 22.09 -7.17 -6.72
C ASN A 571 22.15 -8.72 -6.83
N GLU A 572 23.06 -9.26 -7.65
CA GLU A 572 23.25 -10.72 -7.81
C GLU A 572 23.44 -11.48 -6.48
N ILE A 573 23.95 -10.79 -5.45
CA ILE A 573 24.22 -11.35 -4.13
C ILE A 573 22.95 -11.82 -3.41
N LEU A 574 21.77 -11.35 -3.81
CA LEU A 574 20.48 -11.75 -3.22
C LEU A 574 20.16 -13.23 -3.47
N TYR A 575 20.72 -13.81 -4.53
CA TYR A 575 20.33 -15.10 -5.06
C TYR A 575 21.35 -16.20 -4.78
N GLY A 576 21.01 -17.44 -5.14
CA GLY A 576 21.93 -18.56 -5.11
C GLY A 576 22.15 -19.18 -3.74
N VAL A 577 21.23 -18.99 -2.79
CA VAL A 577 21.23 -19.69 -1.50
C VAL A 577 19.95 -20.51 -1.38
N LYS A 578 20.10 -21.80 -1.08
CA LYS A 578 18.97 -22.72 -0.82
C LYS A 578 19.03 -23.24 0.62
N ALA A 579 17.88 -23.33 1.29
CA ALA A 579 17.77 -23.94 2.62
C ALA A 579 16.38 -24.56 2.86
N TYR A 580 16.33 -25.61 3.68
CA TYR A 580 15.10 -26.20 4.25
C TYR A 580 15.01 -25.74 5.70
N LYS A 581 13.99 -24.95 6.01
CA LYS A 581 13.86 -24.23 7.28
C LYS A 581 12.59 -24.72 7.98
N SER A 582 12.68 -24.97 9.28
CA SER A 582 11.51 -25.29 10.10
C SER A 582 11.57 -24.58 11.44
N TYR A 583 10.38 -24.33 11.99
CA TYR A 583 10.19 -23.56 13.20
C TYR A 583 9.19 -24.29 14.10
N PHE A 584 9.53 -24.49 15.37
CA PHE A 584 8.69 -25.16 16.36
C PHE A 584 8.47 -24.22 17.53
N MET A 585 7.23 -23.76 17.71
CA MET A 585 6.82 -22.97 18.86
C MET A 585 6.19 -23.90 19.89
N PHE A 586 6.66 -23.86 21.14
CA PHE A 586 6.08 -24.61 22.24
C PHE A 586 6.33 -23.90 23.56
N GLY A 587 5.29 -23.73 24.39
CA GLY A 587 5.38 -22.89 25.59
C GLY A 587 6.09 -21.57 25.28
N ASP A 588 7.11 -21.22 26.05
CA ASP A 588 7.86 -19.97 25.86
C ASP A 588 9.08 -20.08 24.91
N TYR A 589 9.14 -21.13 24.09
CA TYR A 589 10.27 -21.40 23.21
C TYR A 589 9.89 -21.38 21.73
N MET A 590 10.83 -20.91 20.91
CA MET A 590 10.86 -21.14 19.47
C MET A 590 12.17 -21.85 19.10
N VAL A 591 12.08 -23.04 18.50
CA VAL A 591 13.22 -23.76 17.94
C VAL A 591 13.22 -23.60 16.43
N ALA A 592 14.37 -23.23 15.86
CA ALA A 592 14.57 -23.13 14.42
C ALA A 592 15.63 -24.14 13.98
N LEU A 593 15.27 -24.94 12.98
CA LEU A 593 16.16 -25.92 12.35
C LEU A 593 16.37 -25.55 10.87
N GLY A 594 17.59 -25.71 10.40
CA GLY A 594 17.95 -25.55 9.00
C GLY A 594 18.70 -26.77 8.49
N ALA A 595 18.41 -27.20 7.26
CA ALA A 595 19.10 -28.28 6.57
C ALA A 595 19.28 -27.96 5.08
N GLY A 596 20.17 -28.69 4.40
CA GLY A 596 20.38 -28.56 2.96
C GLY A 596 20.96 -27.21 2.53
N ILE A 597 21.62 -26.49 3.44
CA ILE A 597 22.12 -25.13 3.19
C ILE A 597 23.23 -25.22 2.15
N THR A 598 22.95 -24.65 0.99
CA THR A 598 23.83 -24.76 -0.18
C THR A 598 24.01 -23.40 -0.83
N ASN A 599 25.27 -23.00 -0.97
CA ASN A 599 25.65 -21.89 -1.84
C ASN A 599 25.75 -22.40 -3.28
N LYS A 600 24.79 -22.02 -4.13
CA LYS A 600 24.75 -22.38 -5.54
C LYS A 600 25.70 -21.55 -6.40
N HIS A 601 26.13 -20.39 -5.92
CA HIS A 601 27.04 -19.45 -6.59
C HIS A 601 28.30 -19.25 -5.71
N PRO A 602 29.15 -20.29 -5.54
CA PRO A 602 30.36 -20.24 -4.72
C PRO A 602 31.45 -19.29 -5.23
N GLU A 603 31.32 -18.79 -6.45
CA GLU A 603 32.16 -17.77 -7.06
C GLU A 603 31.87 -16.36 -6.55
N ILE A 604 30.66 -16.09 -6.06
CA ILE A 604 30.30 -14.79 -5.48
C ILE A 604 30.87 -14.70 -4.06
N ALA A 605 31.75 -13.73 -3.82
CA ALA A 605 32.39 -13.51 -2.53
C ALA A 605 31.39 -13.29 -1.38
N GLY A 606 31.76 -13.65 -0.16
CA GLY A 606 30.97 -13.48 1.07
C GLY A 606 30.55 -14.82 1.67
N ASN A 607 30.57 -14.90 3.01
CA ASN A 607 30.12 -16.09 3.71
C ASN A 607 28.59 -16.21 3.63
N ILE A 608 28.09 -17.44 3.70
CA ILE A 608 26.68 -17.69 3.98
C ILE A 608 26.53 -17.74 5.49
N ARG A 609 25.56 -17.00 6.03
CA ARG A 609 25.22 -17.04 7.44
C ARG A 609 23.74 -17.25 7.65
N THR A 610 23.39 -17.84 8.79
CA THR A 610 22.03 -17.77 9.33
C THR A 610 22.03 -16.80 10.51
N SER A 611 21.35 -15.67 10.35
CA SER A 611 21.19 -14.71 11.43
C SER A 611 20.18 -15.20 12.46
N ILE A 612 20.53 -15.13 13.74
CA ILE A 612 19.64 -15.45 14.86
C ILE A 612 18.94 -14.17 15.35
N GLU A 613 19.70 -13.08 15.52
CA GLU A 613 19.18 -11.81 16.02
C GLU A 613 20.03 -10.61 15.56
N GLN A 614 19.39 -9.44 15.41
CA GLN A 614 19.94 -8.11 15.19
C GLN A 614 18.96 -7.07 15.76
N THR A 615 19.06 -6.76 17.06
CA THR A 615 18.07 -5.90 17.77
C THR A 615 18.75 -4.74 18.51
N GLU A 616 17.97 -3.72 18.92
CA GLU A 616 18.47 -2.71 19.86
C GLU A 616 18.92 -3.39 21.17
N LYS A 617 20.13 -3.06 21.62
CA LYS A 617 20.66 -3.50 22.90
C LYS A 617 20.22 -2.54 24.00
N THR A 618 19.11 -2.86 24.66
CA THR A 618 18.56 -2.05 25.76
C THR A 618 19.03 -2.47 27.15
N GLY A 619 19.66 -3.64 27.29
CA GLY A 619 20.09 -4.19 28.56
C GLY A 619 21.47 -4.85 28.50
N LYS A 620 21.91 -5.42 29.63
CA LYS A 620 23.14 -6.21 29.68
C LYS A 620 22.95 -7.49 28.86
N VAL A 621 23.92 -7.79 28.01
CA VAL A 621 24.03 -9.08 27.33
C VAL A 621 25.08 -9.91 28.05
N TYR A 622 24.75 -11.14 28.44
CA TYR A 622 25.64 -12.03 29.18
C TYR A 622 25.38 -13.49 28.88
N VAL A 623 26.37 -14.34 29.17
CA VAL A 623 26.26 -15.79 29.03
C VAL A 623 25.68 -16.38 30.32
N ASN A 624 24.62 -17.16 30.21
CA ASN A 624 24.10 -18.01 31.27
C ASN A 624 24.36 -19.48 30.93
N LYS A 625 25.07 -20.21 31.80
CA LYS A 625 25.45 -21.61 31.56
C LYS A 625 24.43 -22.56 32.19
N GLY A 626 23.74 -23.32 31.35
CA GLY A 626 22.97 -24.49 31.74
C GLY A 626 23.82 -25.76 31.76
N LYS A 627 23.17 -26.92 31.94
CA LYS A 627 23.78 -28.25 31.89
C LYS A 627 24.07 -28.65 30.45
N GLY A 628 25.23 -28.22 29.94
CA GLY A 628 25.68 -28.48 28.57
C GLY A 628 25.10 -27.51 27.54
N ILE A 629 24.57 -26.37 27.99
CA ILE A 629 23.92 -25.36 27.16
C ILE A 629 24.49 -23.99 27.51
N GLU A 630 24.84 -23.20 26.51
CA GLU A 630 25.17 -21.79 26.69
C GLU A 630 24.03 -20.94 26.14
N TRP A 631 23.46 -20.11 27.01
CA TRP A 631 22.44 -19.12 26.66
C TRP A 631 23.07 -17.74 26.59
N ILE A 632 22.90 -17.05 25.47
CA ILE A 632 23.17 -15.62 25.35
C ILE A 632 21.90 -14.89 25.75
N VAL A 633 21.93 -14.17 26.87
CA VAL A 633 20.76 -13.53 27.47
C VAL A 633 20.88 -12.02 27.32
N GLN A 634 19.88 -11.38 26.70
CA GLN A 634 19.68 -9.94 26.82
C GLN A 634 18.71 -9.70 27.98
N GLN A 635 19.20 -9.10 29.06
CA GLN A 635 18.43 -8.91 30.30
C GLN A 635 17.10 -8.19 30.04
N GLY A 636 16.01 -8.74 30.58
CA GLY A 636 14.64 -8.21 30.41
C GLY A 636 14.04 -8.48 29.03
N LYS A 637 14.76 -9.16 28.14
CA LYS A 637 14.33 -9.48 26.77
C LYS A 637 14.27 -11.00 26.57
N PHE A 638 15.14 -11.52 25.71
CA PHE A 638 15.13 -12.89 25.23
C PHE A 638 16.45 -13.59 25.56
N ALA A 639 16.42 -14.92 25.57
CA ALA A 639 17.60 -15.75 25.65
C ALA A 639 17.74 -16.62 24.40
N TYR A 640 18.95 -16.71 23.87
CA TYR A 640 19.25 -17.39 22.62
C TYR A 640 20.28 -18.49 22.87
N SER A 641 20.11 -19.65 22.24
CA SER A 641 21.10 -20.73 22.33
C SER A 641 21.17 -21.49 21.02
N ALA A 642 22.36 -21.57 20.46
CA ALA A 642 22.64 -22.50 19.37
C ALA A 642 22.96 -23.88 19.94
N PHE A 643 22.53 -24.94 19.26
CA PHE A 643 22.74 -26.28 19.80
C PHE A 643 24.23 -26.64 19.84
N PRO A 644 24.66 -27.48 20.80
CA PRO A 644 26.08 -27.80 21.01
C PRO A 644 26.83 -28.23 19.74
N ALA A 645 26.16 -28.94 18.83
CA ALA A 645 26.70 -29.37 17.54
C ALA A 645 27.14 -28.21 16.63
N TYR A 646 26.57 -27.01 16.82
CA TYR A 646 26.82 -25.81 16.01
C TYR A 646 27.63 -24.74 16.77
N SER A 647 27.94 -24.95 18.05
CA SER A 647 28.57 -23.96 18.95
C SER A 647 29.83 -23.31 18.38
N ARG A 648 30.66 -24.05 17.65
CA ARG A 648 31.90 -23.54 17.03
C ARG A 648 31.69 -22.57 15.87
N LYS A 649 30.48 -22.51 15.32
CA LYS A 649 30.11 -21.65 14.18
C LYS A 649 29.29 -20.42 14.61
N VAL A 650 29.03 -20.29 15.92
CA VAL A 650 28.13 -19.28 16.46
C VAL A 650 28.94 -18.08 16.90
N HIS A 651 28.44 -16.91 16.51
CA HIS A 651 29.04 -15.64 16.86
C HIS A 651 27.97 -14.73 17.45
N TYR A 652 28.36 -13.90 18.40
CA TYR A 652 27.53 -12.79 18.86
C TYR A 652 28.40 -11.58 19.16
N THR A 653 27.82 -10.38 19.02
CA THR A 653 28.50 -9.14 19.35
C THR A 653 27.52 -8.10 19.88
N CYS A 654 28.04 -7.16 20.64
CA CYS A 654 27.36 -5.95 21.09
C CYS A 654 28.19 -4.76 20.59
N GLU A 655 27.64 -3.95 19.72
CA GLU A 655 28.36 -2.86 19.07
C GLU A 655 27.50 -1.62 18.92
N THR A 656 28.11 -0.45 18.99
CA THR A 656 27.46 0.83 18.62
C THR A 656 27.67 1.06 17.13
N LYS A 657 26.58 1.12 16.36
CA LYS A 657 26.64 1.38 14.91
C LYS A 657 26.05 2.73 14.56
N LYS A 658 26.65 3.41 13.58
CA LYS A 658 26.06 4.59 12.95
C LYS A 658 24.81 4.19 12.18
N THR A 659 23.78 5.01 12.26
CA THR A 659 22.56 4.86 11.47
C THR A 659 22.67 5.61 10.14
N ASN A 660 21.86 5.21 9.17
CA ASN A 660 21.63 5.93 7.94
C ASN A 660 20.15 5.81 7.53
N TRP A 661 19.28 6.44 8.31
CA TRP A 661 17.82 6.42 8.09
C TRP A 661 17.41 6.89 6.70
N MET A 662 18.10 7.88 6.16
CA MET A 662 17.87 8.40 4.81
C MET A 662 18.12 7.36 3.72
N LYS A 663 19.17 6.55 3.89
CA LYS A 663 19.45 5.41 3.00
C LYS A 663 18.33 4.38 3.08
N MET A 664 17.79 4.13 4.28
CA MET A 664 16.77 3.10 4.48
C MET A 664 15.40 3.52 3.94
N ASN A 665 14.99 4.77 4.16
CA ASN A 665 13.72 5.31 3.64
C ASN A 665 13.81 6.85 3.49
N SER A 666 13.45 7.38 2.33
CA SER A 666 13.55 8.82 2.01
C SER A 666 12.60 9.71 2.81
N SER A 667 11.49 9.16 3.34
CA SER A 667 10.53 9.91 4.16
C SER A 667 11.17 10.49 5.43
N ASN A 668 12.32 9.94 5.84
CA ASN A 668 13.09 10.40 6.98
C ASN A 668 13.73 11.80 6.77
N GLN A 669 13.74 12.37 5.55
CA GLN A 669 14.45 13.63 5.26
C GLN A 669 14.03 14.82 6.13
N ASN A 670 12.75 14.83 6.51
CA ASN A 670 12.16 15.90 7.30
C ASN A 670 12.12 15.58 8.80
N ASN A 671 12.58 14.40 9.21
CA ASN A 671 12.61 14.01 10.60
C ASN A 671 13.87 14.59 11.27
N LYS A 672 13.67 15.48 12.25
CA LYS A 672 14.76 16.16 12.96
C LYS A 672 15.35 15.34 14.10
N ASP A 673 14.66 14.28 14.53
CA ASP A 673 14.98 13.49 15.72
C ASP A 673 15.58 12.13 15.38
N LEU A 674 16.20 12.02 14.20
CA LEU A 674 16.84 10.78 13.76
C LEU A 674 18.06 10.46 14.65
N PRO A 675 18.10 9.29 15.32
CA PRO A 675 19.26 8.91 16.12
C PRO A 675 20.44 8.66 15.19
N GLY A 676 21.60 9.28 15.43
CA GLY A 676 22.80 9.12 14.60
C GLY A 676 23.56 7.80 14.82
N GLN A 677 23.29 7.12 15.93
CA GLN A 677 23.86 5.82 16.26
C GLN A 677 22.90 5.01 17.14
N VAL A 678 23.12 3.70 17.23
CA VAL A 678 22.34 2.78 18.04
C VAL A 678 23.23 1.64 18.53
N ASP A 679 23.04 1.22 19.78
CA ASP A 679 23.66 0.01 20.31
C ASP A 679 22.87 -1.20 19.85
N ILE A 680 23.54 -2.17 19.22
CA ILE A 680 22.91 -3.34 18.62
C ILE A 680 23.51 -4.61 19.23
N PHE A 681 22.63 -5.57 19.54
CA PHE A 681 22.98 -6.96 19.79
C PHE A 681 22.78 -7.77 18.50
N ARG A 682 23.82 -8.52 18.09
CA ARG A 682 23.78 -9.40 16.92
C ARG A 682 24.20 -10.81 17.30
N MET A 683 23.57 -11.82 16.71
CA MET A 683 23.95 -13.23 16.84
C MET A 683 23.69 -13.97 15.53
N TRP A 684 24.61 -14.83 15.10
CA TRP A 684 24.50 -15.60 13.86
C TRP A 684 25.30 -16.91 13.89
N ILE A 685 25.03 -17.78 12.92
CA ILE A 685 25.76 -19.00 12.62
C ILE A 685 26.44 -18.83 11.25
N ASP A 686 27.76 -19.00 11.20
CA ASP A 686 28.56 -18.91 9.96
C ASP A 686 28.67 -20.29 9.28
N HIS A 687 28.24 -20.37 8.02
CA HIS A 687 28.32 -21.56 7.16
C HIS A 687 29.52 -21.51 6.20
N GLY A 688 30.34 -20.46 6.28
CA GLY A 688 31.47 -20.23 5.40
C GLY A 688 31.06 -19.85 3.97
N PRO A 689 32.04 -19.75 3.05
CA PRO A 689 31.80 -19.23 1.70
C PRO A 689 31.17 -20.26 0.75
N LYS A 690 31.34 -21.56 1.00
CA LYS A 690 30.94 -22.63 0.07
C LYS A 690 30.19 -23.78 0.76
N PRO A 691 29.16 -23.52 1.58
CA PRO A 691 28.40 -24.60 2.20
C PRO A 691 27.71 -25.46 1.14
N ILE A 692 27.73 -26.77 1.36
CA ILE A 692 26.98 -27.76 0.58
C ILE A 692 26.28 -28.66 1.59
N ASN A 693 24.95 -28.70 1.56
CA ASN A 693 24.12 -29.47 2.48
C ASN A 693 24.44 -29.25 3.97
N GLU A 694 24.83 -28.03 4.35
CA GLU A 694 25.03 -27.69 5.76
C GLU A 694 23.70 -27.63 6.53
N SER A 695 23.79 -27.61 7.86
CA SER A 695 22.65 -27.47 8.77
C SER A 695 22.91 -26.47 9.89
N TYR A 696 21.85 -25.98 10.51
CA TYR A 696 21.88 -25.25 11.77
C TYR A 696 20.75 -25.71 12.70
N GLY A 697 20.88 -25.34 13.98
CA GLY A 697 19.82 -25.48 14.96
C GLY A 697 20.02 -24.52 16.13
N TYR A 698 18.99 -23.75 16.46
CA TYR A 698 19.00 -22.84 17.59
C TYR A 698 17.62 -22.76 18.25
N VAL A 699 17.59 -22.20 19.45
CA VAL A 699 16.39 -21.95 20.23
C VAL A 699 16.40 -20.53 20.79
N VAL A 700 15.22 -19.93 20.84
CA VAL A 700 14.93 -18.65 21.48
C VAL A 700 13.93 -18.88 22.60
N TYR A 701 14.20 -18.33 23.77
CA TYR A 701 13.30 -18.33 24.93
C TYR A 701 12.75 -16.92 25.15
N ALA A 702 11.42 -16.82 25.16
CA ALA A 702 10.65 -15.58 25.28
C ALA A 702 9.97 -15.41 26.65
N GLY A 703 10.09 -16.41 27.53
CA GLY A 703 9.43 -16.42 28.83
C GLY A 703 10.04 -15.41 29.80
N GLU A 704 9.49 -15.40 31.01
CA GLU A 704 10.02 -14.60 32.10
C GLU A 704 11.18 -15.34 32.80
N GLY A 705 12.12 -14.58 33.34
CA GLY A 705 13.29 -15.14 34.03
C GLY A 705 14.29 -15.84 33.10
N LEU A 706 15.03 -16.81 33.66
CA LEU A 706 16.03 -17.58 32.94
C LEU A 706 15.42 -18.84 32.32
N PRO A 707 15.89 -19.28 31.13
CA PRO A 707 15.49 -20.56 30.55
C PRO A 707 15.93 -21.75 31.41
N ALA A 708 15.32 -22.90 31.17
CA ALA A 708 15.66 -24.14 31.89
C ALA A 708 17.13 -24.54 31.70
N GLU A 709 17.72 -25.17 32.72
CA GLU A 709 19.12 -25.64 32.67
C GLU A 709 19.36 -26.72 31.60
N ARG A 710 18.32 -27.42 31.17
CA ARG A 710 18.34 -28.38 30.07
C ARG A 710 17.25 -28.00 29.06
N TYR A 711 17.47 -28.32 27.78
CA TYR A 711 16.42 -28.16 26.80
C TYR A 711 15.23 -29.07 27.18
N PRO A 712 14.00 -28.55 27.23
CA PRO A 712 12.80 -29.34 27.52
C PRO A 712 12.37 -30.21 26.33
N PHE A 713 13.29 -30.48 25.41
CA PHE A 713 13.05 -31.12 24.13
C PHE A 713 14.29 -31.82 23.59
N GLU A 714 14.09 -32.55 22.50
CA GLU A 714 15.13 -33.24 21.74
C GLU A 714 14.85 -33.07 20.25
N VAL A 715 15.91 -32.82 19.47
CA VAL A 715 15.85 -32.86 18.01
C VAL A 715 16.12 -34.30 17.59
N LEU A 716 15.12 -34.95 17.00
CA LEU A 716 15.23 -36.34 16.55
C LEU A 716 15.87 -36.45 15.16
N ARG A 717 15.63 -35.45 14.31
CA ARG A 717 16.13 -35.43 12.94
C ARG A 717 16.18 -33.99 12.40
N ASN A 718 17.20 -33.68 11.61
CA ASN A 718 17.35 -32.39 10.93
C ASN A 718 18.03 -32.59 9.56
N ASP A 719 17.25 -32.99 8.55
CA ASP A 719 17.72 -33.11 7.18
C ASP A 719 16.68 -32.60 6.18
N THR A 720 16.97 -32.73 4.88
CA THR A 720 16.13 -32.21 3.79
C THR A 720 14.86 -33.03 3.54
N LEU A 721 14.75 -34.23 4.13
CA LEU A 721 13.55 -35.06 4.04
C LEU A 721 12.58 -34.75 5.17
N VAL A 722 13.11 -34.63 6.40
CA VAL A 722 12.29 -34.31 7.57
C VAL A 722 13.10 -33.64 8.67
N GLN A 723 12.47 -32.67 9.33
CA GLN A 723 12.99 -32.02 10.52
C GLN A 723 12.01 -32.32 11.65
N VAL A 724 12.48 -32.98 12.70
CA VAL A 724 11.64 -33.53 13.77
C VAL A 724 12.14 -33.11 15.13
N PHE A 725 11.20 -32.64 15.93
CA PHE A 725 11.38 -32.19 17.29
C PHE A 725 10.43 -32.98 18.21
N ARG A 726 10.90 -33.34 19.41
CA ARG A 726 10.09 -34.04 20.43
C ARG A 726 10.23 -33.34 21.78
N LEU A 727 9.10 -33.05 22.41
CA LEU A 727 9.07 -32.59 23.81
C LEU A 727 9.52 -33.73 24.73
N GLN A 728 10.40 -33.41 25.69
CA GLN A 728 10.72 -34.36 26.74
C GLN A 728 9.54 -34.44 27.71
N LYS A 729 9.11 -35.65 28.07
CA LYS A 729 8.13 -35.82 29.16
C LYS A 729 8.77 -35.27 30.43
N VAL A 730 8.18 -34.22 31.00
CA VAL A 730 8.49 -33.79 32.36
C VAL A 730 8.12 -34.98 33.26
N LYS A 731 9.11 -35.53 33.96
CA LYS A 731 8.89 -36.56 34.98
C LYS A 731 8.35 -35.95 36.25
#